data_AF-A0A944PLQ7-F1
#
_entry.id   AF-A0A944PLQ7-F1
#
_cell.length_a   1.000
_cell.length_b   1.000
_cell.length_c   1.000
_cell.angle_alpha   90.00
_cell.angle_beta   90.00
_cell.angle_gamma   90.00
#
_symmetry.space_group_name_H-M   'P 1'
#
loop_
_entity.id
_entity.type
_entity.pdbx_description
1 polymer ?
#
loop_
_entity_poly.entity_id
_entity_poly.type
_entity_poly.pdbx_seq_one_letter_code
_entity_poly.pdbx_strand_id
1 'polypeptide(L)'
;MGTGRLTGRRDQEATVPEARTAGGSGGNGAPRSLAEALRARDDAALAALLRARPDLLNPVPGDVTQLATRAGTRASVVRALERLDRFALQTAEALAVAPDPCPYEVLESLLTGEEGTTGEDNGARAALPRALGTLRDQALVWGGEDRLRLVRTARELLAPSAQRPSATGLGPTVAEATAGMSPTRIQEIVAAVGLPATHDPVSAVNALTGLFTDPERMSALLDEAPAEAHQVLGRLVWGPPYGEVTPNPTPPVRWLRDHGLLLPASARTVVLPREVALHLRGGLAHRDTAPVPPPVPAHREHRPQLVDANAAGQALAALSTIEELVKSWEHTGPPVLRAGGLSVRDLKRTAATLDTPEQSAAFWIELAYAAGLLAGDGEVDERYSPTPAFDDWCELPPAERWSVLASAWLPATRTAGLAGEQDAKGRTLSVLGPELDRSAAPEVRRRVLELLADLSEGASPDPDALLDRLAWERPVRNASDLRARLAHWTLTDAEVLGVTGRGALSTFGRALLEHRDPAPLLAPLLPEPVDHVLLQADLTAVAPGPLRRPLGDTLAVLADVESKGGATVYRFTPGSVRRALDAGHAAADLHAFLKEHSRTPVPQPLAYLIDDVARRHGHLRVGAASSYVRCDDDAMLGEILADKRSAGLQLRRLAPTVLAAQAEPTALLEGLRAMGYAPAAESLTGDVLVARADAHRTPPRSAPVPVPDGPPVPDETLLGAAVRAIRAGDLAATAVRKEPASAAVVPGELPRTSAAETLATVQAAALTGSAVWIGYVNADGAASQRVIAPVRVEGGFVTGYDHTADEVRTYALHRITGVAELADDQV
;
A
#
# COMPACT_ATOMS: atom_id res chain seq x y z
N MET A 1 -32.26 -55.57 -20.31
CA MET A 1 -32.01 -56.34 -19.06
C MET A 1 -32.16 -55.37 -17.91
N GLY A 2 -32.85 -55.79 -16.86
CA GLY A 2 -33.61 -54.91 -15.97
C GLY A 2 -32.79 -54.03 -15.03
N THR A 3 -33.31 -52.83 -14.81
CA THR A 3 -32.93 -51.85 -13.79
C THR A 3 -33.92 -51.89 -12.61
N GLY A 4 -33.41 -51.76 -11.39
CA GLY A 4 -34.01 -50.92 -10.33
C GLY A 4 -35.00 -51.54 -9.31
N ARG A 5 -34.51 -51.79 -8.08
CA ARG A 5 -35.21 -51.66 -6.79
C ARG A 5 -34.22 -51.00 -5.81
N LEU A 6 -34.50 -49.80 -5.25
CA LEU A 6 -35.19 -49.54 -3.96
C LEU A 6 -34.58 -50.37 -2.82
N THR A 7 -34.09 -49.87 -1.68
CA THR A 7 -34.35 -48.68 -0.85
C THR A 7 -33.41 -48.77 0.37
N GLY A 8 -33.04 -47.64 0.99
CA GLY A 8 -32.55 -47.66 2.39
C GLY A 8 -31.44 -46.66 2.69
N ARG A 9 -31.81 -45.39 2.77
CA ARG A 9 -30.99 -44.31 3.34
C ARG A 9 -30.86 -44.56 4.85
N ARG A 10 -29.65 -44.64 5.38
CA ARG A 10 -29.35 -44.56 6.81
C ARG A 10 -28.35 -43.44 7.04
N ASP A 11 -28.68 -42.65 8.04
CA ASP A 11 -27.99 -41.48 8.54
C ASP A 11 -26.55 -41.81 8.95
N GLN A 12 -25.62 -40.94 8.55
CA GLN A 12 -24.32 -40.82 9.20
C GLN A 12 -24.29 -39.43 9.84
N GLU A 13 -24.61 -39.42 11.13
CA GLU A 13 -24.38 -38.30 12.04
C GLU A 13 -22.89 -37.93 12.02
N ALA A 14 -22.63 -36.66 11.71
CA ALA A 14 -21.34 -36.04 11.86
C ALA A 14 -20.95 -36.04 13.35
N THR A 15 -19.91 -36.79 13.69
CA THR A 15 -19.36 -36.85 15.04
C THR A 15 -18.63 -35.52 15.33
N VAL A 16 -19.25 -34.69 16.16
CA VAL A 16 -18.61 -33.54 16.81
C VAL A 16 -17.53 -34.08 17.75
N PRO A 17 -16.28 -33.56 17.74
CA PRO A 17 -15.28 -34.00 18.70
C PRO A 17 -15.59 -33.40 20.07
N GLU A 18 -16.00 -34.26 21.01
CA GLU A 18 -16.19 -33.92 22.42
C GLU A 18 -14.87 -33.44 23.05
N ALA A 19 -14.97 -32.30 23.74
CA ALA A 19 -13.90 -31.75 24.56
C ALA A 19 -13.58 -32.69 25.74
N ARG A 20 -12.36 -33.25 25.73
CA ARG A 20 -11.83 -34.01 26.87
C ARG A 20 -11.54 -33.08 28.04
N THR A 21 -12.35 -33.19 29.08
CA THR A 21 -12.08 -32.66 30.42
C THR A 21 -11.01 -33.50 31.11
N ALA A 22 -9.77 -33.01 31.12
CA ALA A 22 -8.71 -33.56 31.95
C ALA A 22 -8.66 -32.77 33.27
N GLY A 23 -9.08 -33.42 34.35
CA GLY A 23 -8.93 -32.91 35.71
C GLY A 23 -7.47 -32.89 36.15
N GLY A 24 -6.96 -31.70 36.45
CA GLY A 24 -5.69 -31.46 37.12
C GLY A 24 -5.82 -30.20 37.98
N SER A 25 -5.83 -30.36 39.30
CA SER A 25 -6.01 -29.28 40.27
C SER A 25 -4.75 -28.40 40.36
N GLY A 26 -4.84 -27.16 39.90
CA GLY A 26 -3.82 -26.13 40.08
C GLY A 26 -4.24 -24.75 39.53
N GLY A 27 -4.97 -23.96 40.33
CA GLY A 27 -5.05 -22.50 40.20
C GLY A 27 -5.78 -21.91 38.97
N ASN A 28 -7.06 -22.22 38.76
CA ASN A 28 -7.87 -21.64 37.68
C ASN A 28 -8.39 -20.21 38.01
N GLY A 29 -7.48 -19.23 38.07
CA GLY A 29 -7.84 -17.82 38.16
C GLY A 29 -7.89 -17.20 36.77
N ALA A 30 -8.98 -16.51 36.42
CA ALA A 30 -9.05 -15.71 35.20
C ALA A 30 -7.83 -14.76 35.10
N PRO A 31 -7.21 -14.62 33.91
CA PRO A 31 -5.93 -13.92 33.76
C PRO A 31 -6.02 -12.52 34.35
N ARG A 32 -4.96 -12.09 35.03
CA ARG A 32 -4.84 -10.81 35.73
C ARG A 32 -4.11 -9.76 34.89
N SER A 33 -3.48 -10.17 33.78
CA SER A 33 -2.82 -9.29 32.83
C SER A 33 -2.93 -9.81 31.40
N LEU A 34 -2.65 -8.95 30.41
CA LEU A 34 -2.55 -9.36 29.02
C LEU A 34 -1.46 -10.42 28.82
N ALA A 35 -0.32 -10.31 29.52
CA ALA A 35 0.77 -11.29 29.42
C ALA A 35 0.33 -12.69 29.91
N GLU A 36 -0.42 -12.78 31.01
CA GLU A 36 -1.00 -14.06 31.46
C GLU A 36 -2.00 -14.62 30.45
N ALA A 37 -2.84 -13.77 29.85
CA ALA A 37 -3.80 -14.18 28.83
C ALA A 37 -3.10 -14.69 27.55
N LEU A 38 -2.00 -14.05 27.13
CA LEU A 38 -1.21 -14.50 25.98
C LEU A 38 -0.45 -15.78 26.27
N ARG A 39 0.07 -15.96 27.50
CA ARG A 39 0.79 -17.16 27.91
C ARG A 39 -0.09 -18.40 27.84
N ALA A 40 -1.37 -18.25 28.16
CA ALA A 40 -2.38 -19.30 28.09
C ALA A 40 -2.86 -19.67 26.67
N ARG A 41 -2.50 -18.90 25.63
CA ARG A 41 -2.81 -19.26 24.24
C ARG A 41 -1.97 -20.45 23.80
N ASP A 42 -2.45 -21.19 22.80
CA ASP A 42 -1.62 -22.16 22.09
C ASP A 42 -0.74 -21.49 21.02
N ASP A 43 0.16 -22.26 20.41
CA ASP A 43 1.12 -21.76 19.43
C ASP A 43 0.45 -21.31 18.13
N ALA A 44 -0.66 -21.95 17.74
CA ALA A 44 -1.44 -21.55 16.58
C ALA A 44 -2.09 -20.16 16.78
N ALA A 45 -2.64 -19.90 17.96
CA ALA A 45 -3.22 -18.61 18.32
C ALA A 45 -2.15 -17.51 18.48
N LEU A 46 -0.95 -17.84 18.96
CA LEU A 46 0.18 -16.90 18.93
C LEU A 46 0.63 -16.59 17.50
N ALA A 47 0.75 -17.60 16.65
CA ALA A 47 1.07 -17.40 15.23
C ALA A 47 -0.01 -16.57 14.52
N ALA A 48 -1.29 -16.79 14.83
CA ALA A 48 -2.41 -16.00 14.31
C ALA A 48 -2.32 -14.52 14.75
N LEU A 49 -1.98 -14.25 16.01
CA LEU A 49 -1.73 -12.89 16.52
C LEU A 49 -0.58 -12.22 15.75
N LEU A 50 0.55 -12.90 15.57
CA LEU A 50 1.72 -12.36 14.86
C LEU A 50 1.45 -12.13 13.37
N ARG A 51 0.62 -12.97 12.74
CA ARG A 51 0.14 -12.77 11.36
C ARG A 51 -0.82 -11.58 11.25
N ALA A 52 -1.74 -11.42 12.21
CA ALA A 52 -2.67 -10.30 12.26
C ALA A 52 -1.96 -8.96 12.58
N ARG A 53 -0.89 -9.02 13.39
CA ARG A 53 -0.06 -7.88 13.79
C ARG A 53 1.44 -8.10 13.48
N PRO A 54 1.84 -8.03 12.19
CA PRO A 54 3.23 -8.21 11.76
C PRO A 54 4.23 -7.21 12.37
N ASP A 55 3.73 -6.06 12.85
CA ASP A 55 4.53 -5.06 13.54
C ASP A 55 5.08 -5.55 14.88
N LEU A 56 4.52 -6.62 15.47
CA LEU A 56 5.05 -7.24 16.69
C LEU A 56 6.36 -8.00 16.46
N LEU A 57 6.69 -8.34 15.21
CA LEU A 57 7.85 -9.16 14.83
C LEU A 57 9.13 -8.38 14.54
N ASN A 58 9.12 -7.04 14.64
CA ASN A 58 10.28 -6.22 14.29
C ASN A 58 10.81 -5.40 15.49
N PRO A 59 11.89 -5.84 16.17
CA PRO A 59 12.54 -7.16 16.06
C PRO A 59 11.66 -8.29 16.64
N VAL A 60 12.04 -9.57 16.57
CA VAL A 60 11.22 -10.66 17.17
C VAL A 60 11.21 -10.50 18.71
N PRO A 61 10.06 -10.64 19.40
CA PRO A 61 10.04 -10.59 20.87
C PRO A 61 10.74 -11.82 21.48
N GLY A 62 11.51 -11.61 22.55
CA GLY A 62 12.21 -12.67 23.27
C GLY A 62 11.31 -13.47 24.20
N ASP A 63 10.19 -12.90 24.71
CA ASP A 63 9.25 -13.59 25.58
C ASP A 63 7.82 -13.03 25.47
N VAL A 64 6.86 -13.69 26.13
CA VAL A 64 5.43 -13.30 26.12
C VAL A 64 5.19 -11.94 26.79
N THR A 65 6.00 -11.56 27.78
CA THR A 65 5.88 -10.27 28.47
C THR A 65 6.28 -9.11 27.55
N GLN A 66 7.35 -9.29 26.78
CA GLN A 66 7.77 -8.34 25.75
C GLN A 66 6.74 -8.27 24.62
N LEU A 67 6.18 -9.40 24.19
CA LEU A 67 5.08 -9.44 23.22
C LEU A 67 3.86 -8.65 23.72
N ALA A 68 3.43 -8.88 24.96
CA ALA A 68 2.30 -8.16 25.57
C ALA A 68 2.56 -6.64 25.67
N THR A 69 3.78 -6.26 26.06
CA THR A 69 4.19 -4.86 26.17
C THR A 69 4.16 -4.18 24.80
N ARG A 70 4.69 -4.83 23.76
CA ARG A 70 4.67 -4.31 22.39
C ARG A 70 3.26 -4.22 21.82
N ALA A 71 2.44 -5.23 22.05
CA ALA A 71 1.03 -5.25 21.67
C ALA A 71 0.22 -4.12 22.33
N GLY A 72 0.64 -3.66 23.51
CA GLY A 72 0.05 -2.51 24.21
C GLY A 72 0.58 -1.14 23.77
N THR A 73 1.61 -1.06 22.92
CA THR A 73 2.15 0.25 22.50
C THR A 73 1.17 1.03 21.63
N ARG A 74 1.19 2.36 21.73
CA ARG A 74 0.29 3.25 20.97
C ARG A 74 0.35 3.01 19.46
N ALA A 75 1.54 2.90 18.87
CA ALA A 75 1.71 2.69 17.44
C ALA A 75 1.09 1.36 16.98
N SER A 76 1.32 0.30 17.75
CA SER A 76 0.81 -1.04 17.45
C SER A 76 -0.71 -1.14 17.62
N VAL A 77 -1.25 -0.52 18.68
CA VAL A 77 -2.71 -0.46 18.91
C VAL A 77 -3.43 0.34 17.83
N VAL A 78 -2.87 1.49 17.39
CA VAL A 78 -3.47 2.28 16.30
C VAL A 78 -3.57 1.44 15.01
N ARG A 79 -2.50 0.75 14.62
CA ARG A 79 -2.50 -0.14 13.45
C ARG A 79 -3.52 -1.27 13.56
N ALA A 80 -3.66 -1.86 14.75
CA ALA A 80 -4.65 -2.91 14.99
C ALA A 80 -6.08 -2.37 14.86
N LEU A 81 -6.38 -1.21 15.46
CA LEU A 81 -7.69 -0.55 15.35
C LEU A 81 -8.04 -0.17 13.90
N GLU A 82 -7.08 0.26 13.08
CA GLU A 82 -7.27 0.58 11.65
C GLU A 82 -7.60 -0.66 10.79
N ARG A 83 -7.33 -1.87 11.30
CA ARG A 83 -7.62 -3.15 10.64
C ARG A 83 -8.87 -3.85 11.16
N LEU A 84 -9.61 -3.24 12.08
CA LEU A 84 -10.90 -3.78 12.53
C LEU A 84 -11.98 -3.50 11.49
N ASP A 85 -12.95 -4.40 11.36
CA ASP A 85 -14.21 -4.05 10.68
C ASP A 85 -15.05 -3.08 11.53
N ARG A 86 -16.09 -2.49 10.93
CA ARG A 86 -16.97 -1.51 11.57
C ARG A 86 -17.55 -2.01 12.87
N PHE A 87 -18.03 -3.25 12.92
CA PHE A 87 -18.67 -3.76 14.13
C PHE A 87 -17.66 -4.08 15.24
N ALA A 88 -16.50 -4.63 14.91
CA ALA A 88 -15.42 -4.87 15.86
C ALA A 88 -14.89 -3.54 16.43
N LEU A 89 -14.77 -2.49 15.61
CA LEU A 89 -14.45 -1.14 16.07
C LEU A 89 -15.55 -0.59 16.99
N GLN A 90 -16.83 -0.69 16.61
CA GLN A 90 -17.96 -0.26 17.44
C GLN A 90 -18.00 -1.00 18.78
N THR A 91 -17.67 -2.28 18.80
CA THR A 91 -17.55 -3.12 20.01
C THR A 91 -16.41 -2.63 20.90
N ALA A 92 -15.25 -2.30 20.33
CA ALA A 92 -14.13 -1.73 21.07
C ALA A 92 -14.45 -0.34 21.63
N GLU A 93 -15.19 0.49 20.87
CA GLU A 93 -15.65 1.81 21.29
C GLU A 93 -16.70 1.73 22.41
N ALA A 94 -17.62 0.75 22.35
CA ALA A 94 -18.57 0.45 23.43
C ALA A 94 -17.84 -0.01 24.70
N LEU A 95 -16.87 -0.94 24.57
CA LEU A 95 -16.01 -1.34 25.68
C LEU A 95 -15.23 -0.17 26.31
N ALA A 96 -14.81 0.80 25.50
CA ALA A 96 -14.07 1.97 25.98
C ALA A 96 -14.91 2.91 26.85
N VAL A 97 -16.24 2.93 26.67
CA VAL A 97 -17.19 3.71 27.47
C VAL A 97 -17.90 2.89 28.55
N ALA A 98 -17.80 1.56 28.51
CA ALA A 98 -18.31 0.65 29.53
C ALA A 98 -17.48 0.68 30.83
N PRO A 99 -18.05 0.17 31.96
CA PRO A 99 -17.29 -0.10 33.18
C PRO A 99 -16.03 -0.96 32.93
N ASP A 100 -14.99 -0.80 33.76
CA ASP A 100 -13.76 -1.61 33.66
C ASP A 100 -13.47 -2.34 34.98
N PRO A 101 -13.56 -3.68 35.04
CA PRO A 101 -13.86 -4.59 33.92
C PRO A 101 -15.34 -4.57 33.49
N CYS A 102 -15.61 -4.93 32.23
CA CYS A 102 -16.95 -4.95 31.65
C CYS A 102 -17.51 -6.39 31.61
N PRO A 103 -18.67 -6.68 32.22
CA PRO A 103 -19.39 -7.92 31.99
C PRO A 103 -19.92 -8.01 30.55
N TYR A 104 -19.97 -9.22 29.99
CA TYR A 104 -20.47 -9.47 28.63
C TYR A 104 -21.88 -8.91 28.41
N GLU A 105 -22.80 -9.14 29.34
CA GLU A 105 -24.19 -8.66 29.25
C GLU A 105 -24.29 -7.13 29.17
N VAL A 106 -23.42 -6.41 29.88
CA VAL A 106 -23.36 -4.94 29.82
C VAL A 106 -22.88 -4.49 28.43
N LEU A 107 -21.86 -5.15 27.88
CA LEU A 107 -21.40 -4.85 26.51
C LEU A 107 -22.47 -5.15 25.47
N GLU A 108 -23.19 -6.27 25.62
CA GLU A 108 -24.28 -6.64 24.73
C GLU A 108 -25.38 -5.57 24.77
N SER A 109 -25.84 -5.17 25.96
CA SER A 109 -26.83 -4.11 26.14
C SER A 109 -26.39 -2.78 25.52
N LEU A 110 -25.11 -2.41 25.63
CA LEU A 110 -24.57 -1.20 24.98
C LEU A 110 -24.64 -1.23 23.44
N LEU A 111 -24.75 -2.42 22.82
CA LEU A 111 -24.81 -2.58 21.36
C LEU A 111 -26.21 -2.90 20.85
N THR A 112 -27.06 -3.51 21.67
CA THR A 112 -28.42 -3.94 21.29
C THR A 112 -29.54 -3.10 21.91
N GLY A 113 -29.21 -2.27 22.92
CA GLY A 113 -30.18 -1.55 23.74
C GLY A 113 -30.76 -2.41 24.85
N GLU A 114 -31.60 -1.79 25.69
CA GLU A 114 -32.35 -2.48 26.76
C GLU A 114 -33.46 -3.38 26.19
N GLU A 115 -33.82 -4.42 26.94
CA GLU A 115 -34.91 -5.32 26.55
C GLU A 115 -36.24 -4.56 26.47
N GLY A 116 -36.83 -4.50 25.27
CA GLY A 116 -38.14 -3.88 25.02
C GLY A 116 -38.10 -2.43 24.51
N THR A 117 -36.94 -1.77 24.48
CA THR A 117 -36.77 -0.43 23.87
C THR A 117 -36.43 -0.52 22.37
N THR A 118 -37.43 -0.85 21.55
CA THR A 118 -37.51 -0.67 20.07
C THR A 118 -36.32 -0.99 19.15
N GLY A 119 -36.54 -1.97 18.27
CA GLY A 119 -35.82 -2.22 17.01
C GLY A 119 -35.94 -3.69 16.59
N GLU A 120 -36.13 -4.00 15.31
CA GLU A 120 -35.87 -5.37 14.83
C GLU A 120 -34.40 -5.72 15.14
N ASP A 121 -34.12 -6.92 15.63
CA ASP A 121 -32.74 -7.37 15.88
C ASP A 121 -31.95 -7.28 14.57
N ASN A 122 -31.04 -6.31 14.49
CA ASN A 122 -30.22 -6.09 13.30
C ASN A 122 -29.08 -7.12 13.16
N GLY A 123 -29.03 -8.13 14.06
CA GLY A 123 -28.02 -9.17 14.11
C GLY A 123 -26.86 -8.87 15.04
N ALA A 124 -26.90 -7.76 15.81
CA ALA A 124 -25.81 -7.37 16.71
C ALA A 124 -25.53 -8.41 17.81
N ARG A 125 -26.57 -9.02 18.39
CA ARG A 125 -26.42 -10.08 19.39
C ARG A 125 -25.67 -11.29 18.81
N ALA A 126 -26.05 -11.72 17.61
CA ALA A 126 -25.41 -12.84 16.92
C ALA A 126 -23.97 -12.54 16.46
N ALA A 127 -23.68 -11.28 16.11
CA ALA A 127 -22.37 -10.86 15.62
C ALA A 127 -21.35 -10.56 16.73
N LEU A 128 -21.80 -10.29 17.97
CA LEU A 128 -20.94 -9.87 19.08
C LEU A 128 -19.83 -10.90 19.43
N PRO A 129 -20.12 -12.22 19.52
CA PRO A 129 -19.07 -13.21 19.78
C PRO A 129 -17.92 -13.17 18.76
N ARG A 130 -18.25 -12.99 17.47
CA ARG A 130 -17.26 -12.85 16.40
C ARG A 130 -16.43 -11.59 16.57
N ALA A 131 -17.06 -10.44 16.84
CA ALA A 131 -16.36 -9.18 17.07
C ALA A 131 -15.41 -9.25 18.27
N LEU A 132 -15.86 -9.82 19.39
CA LEU A 132 -15.02 -10.07 20.56
C LEU A 132 -13.89 -11.07 20.26
N GLY A 133 -14.14 -12.10 19.46
CA GLY A 133 -13.14 -13.02 18.94
C GLY A 133 -12.03 -12.27 18.21
N THR A 134 -12.38 -11.43 17.23
CA THR A 134 -11.41 -10.57 16.51
C THR A 134 -10.59 -9.69 17.44
N LEU A 135 -11.23 -9.03 18.42
CA LEU A 135 -10.54 -8.17 19.39
C LEU A 135 -9.59 -8.97 20.30
N ARG A 136 -9.98 -10.19 20.69
CA ARG A 136 -9.13 -11.11 21.44
C ARG A 136 -7.98 -11.57 20.56
N ASP A 137 -8.22 -12.05 19.35
CA ASP A 137 -7.18 -12.55 18.44
C ASP A 137 -6.08 -11.53 18.20
N GLN A 138 -6.45 -10.24 18.05
CA GLN A 138 -5.51 -9.12 17.90
C GLN A 138 -4.90 -8.59 19.21
N ALA A 139 -5.15 -9.25 20.35
CA ALA A 139 -4.68 -8.88 21.68
C ALA A 139 -5.11 -7.45 22.11
N LEU A 140 -6.28 -7.00 21.68
CA LEU A 140 -6.90 -5.73 22.08
C LEU A 140 -7.82 -5.90 23.30
N VAL A 141 -8.38 -7.10 23.50
CA VAL A 141 -9.22 -7.46 24.64
C VAL A 141 -8.69 -8.72 25.33
N TRP A 142 -8.76 -8.76 26.66
CA TRP A 142 -8.43 -9.92 27.47
C TRP A 142 -9.40 -10.06 28.65
N GLY A 143 -9.36 -11.21 29.33
CA GLY A 143 -10.29 -11.54 30.42
C GLY A 143 -11.46 -12.43 29.98
N GLY A 144 -12.08 -13.07 30.97
CA GLY A 144 -13.29 -13.88 30.79
C GLY A 144 -14.54 -13.03 30.57
N GLU A 145 -15.68 -13.67 30.32
CA GLU A 145 -16.94 -13.01 29.96
C GLU A 145 -17.46 -12.07 31.07
N ASP A 146 -17.26 -12.41 32.34
CA ASP A 146 -17.66 -11.55 33.47
C ASP A 146 -16.77 -10.32 33.63
N ARG A 147 -15.63 -10.26 32.93
CA ARG A 147 -14.57 -9.29 33.17
C ARG A 147 -13.74 -8.97 31.94
N LEU A 148 -14.41 -8.58 30.86
CA LEU A 148 -13.79 -8.10 29.63
C LEU A 148 -12.97 -6.84 29.92
N ARG A 149 -11.72 -6.82 29.46
CA ARG A 149 -10.80 -5.70 29.62
C ARG A 149 -10.21 -5.32 28.29
N LEU A 150 -10.55 -4.11 27.85
CA LEU A 150 -9.88 -3.45 26.73
C LEU A 150 -8.47 -3.05 27.18
N VAL A 151 -7.46 -3.25 26.33
CA VAL A 151 -6.09 -2.81 26.63
C VAL A 151 -6.08 -1.31 26.88
N ARG A 152 -5.38 -0.88 27.93
CA ARG A 152 -5.37 0.51 28.43
C ARG A 152 -5.19 1.55 27.32
N THR A 153 -4.21 1.34 26.44
CA THR A 153 -3.93 2.28 25.35
C THR A 153 -5.05 2.34 24.31
N ALA A 154 -5.75 1.23 24.04
CA ALA A 154 -6.95 1.25 23.20
C ALA A 154 -8.09 2.01 23.90
N ARG A 155 -8.30 1.78 25.21
CA ARG A 155 -9.28 2.57 25.98
C ARG A 155 -8.97 4.07 25.93
N GLU A 156 -7.72 4.48 26.14
CA GLU A 156 -7.29 5.89 26.08
C GLU A 156 -7.46 6.51 24.67
N LEU A 157 -7.39 5.70 23.60
CA LEU A 157 -7.57 6.14 22.22
C LEU A 157 -9.04 6.25 21.78
N LEU A 158 -9.92 5.46 22.39
CA LEU A 158 -11.32 5.32 22.01
C LEU A 158 -12.27 6.05 22.97
N ALA A 159 -11.91 6.18 24.25
CA ALA A 159 -12.71 6.85 25.26
C ALA A 159 -12.83 8.36 25.00
N PRO A 160 -13.97 8.98 25.35
CA PRO A 160 -14.17 10.41 25.17
C PRO A 160 -13.21 11.24 26.02
N SER A 161 -12.80 12.38 25.49
CA SER A 161 -12.12 13.43 26.26
C SER A 161 -12.62 14.81 25.84
N ALA A 162 -12.41 15.83 26.66
CA ALA A 162 -12.81 17.21 26.33
C ALA A 162 -12.20 17.75 25.03
N GLN A 163 -11.02 17.23 24.63
CA GLN A 163 -10.34 17.62 23.39
C GLN A 163 -10.67 16.70 22.19
N ARG A 164 -11.24 15.52 22.45
CA ARG A 164 -11.59 14.51 21.44
C ARG A 164 -12.95 13.90 21.78
N PRO A 165 -14.06 14.37 21.19
CA PRO A 165 -15.34 13.70 21.33
C PRO A 165 -15.22 12.24 20.86
N SER A 166 -15.86 11.32 21.58
CA SER A 166 -15.85 9.90 21.23
C SER A 166 -16.62 9.66 19.93
N ALA A 167 -16.29 8.59 19.22
CA ALA A 167 -17.06 8.14 18.05
C ALA A 167 -18.51 7.73 18.41
N THR A 168 -18.75 7.36 19.66
CA THR A 168 -20.09 7.09 20.22
C THR A 168 -20.89 8.38 20.51
N GLY A 169 -20.24 9.56 20.48
CA GLY A 169 -20.84 10.82 20.90
C GLY A 169 -21.14 10.91 22.40
N LEU A 170 -20.72 9.93 23.21
CA LEU A 170 -20.92 9.94 24.65
C LEU A 170 -19.92 10.87 25.34
N GLY A 171 -20.40 11.56 26.38
CA GLY A 171 -19.59 12.40 27.25
C GLY A 171 -18.78 11.64 28.32
N PRO A 172 -18.09 12.39 29.19
CA PRO A 172 -17.52 11.86 30.43
C PRO A 172 -18.62 11.28 31.34
N THR A 173 -18.25 10.36 32.21
CA THR A 173 -19.08 9.90 33.32
C THR A 173 -19.42 11.05 34.28
N VAL A 174 -20.46 10.89 35.09
CA VAL A 174 -20.79 11.84 36.18
C VAL A 174 -19.58 12.07 37.09
N ALA A 175 -18.84 11.01 37.41
CA ALA A 175 -17.63 11.10 38.23
C ALA A 175 -16.53 11.94 37.56
N GLU A 176 -16.29 11.75 36.26
CA GLU A 176 -15.32 12.55 35.51
C GLU A 176 -15.76 14.00 35.33
N ALA A 177 -17.06 14.24 35.07
CA ALA A 177 -17.61 15.56 34.83
C ALA A 177 -17.72 16.40 36.12
N THR A 178 -17.84 15.76 37.27
CA THR A 178 -17.82 16.41 38.59
C THR A 178 -16.41 16.58 39.16
N ALA A 179 -15.37 16.08 38.47
CA ALA A 179 -14.00 16.22 38.90
C ALA A 179 -13.61 17.72 38.96
N GLY A 180 -13.31 18.22 40.16
CA GLY A 180 -13.00 19.63 40.40
C GLY A 180 -14.20 20.53 40.71
N MET A 181 -15.43 19.99 40.76
CA MET A 181 -16.58 20.72 41.31
C MET A 181 -16.47 20.85 42.84
N SER A 182 -17.03 21.93 43.39
CA SER A 182 -17.03 22.12 44.85
C SER A 182 -17.94 21.08 45.52
N PRO A 183 -17.55 20.52 46.69
CA PRO A 183 -18.38 19.62 47.48
C PRO A 183 -19.80 20.15 47.73
N THR A 184 -19.92 21.44 48.05
CA THR A 184 -21.20 22.11 48.28
C THR A 184 -22.10 22.03 47.05
N ARG A 185 -21.57 22.28 45.85
CA ARG A 185 -22.36 22.23 44.63
C ARG A 185 -22.85 20.82 44.31
N ILE A 186 -22.06 19.79 44.60
CA ILE A 186 -22.48 18.39 44.41
C ILE A 186 -23.62 18.06 45.38
N GLN A 187 -23.53 18.49 46.65
CA GLN A 187 -24.61 18.29 47.63
C GLN A 187 -25.89 19.06 47.25
N GLU A 188 -25.79 20.26 46.68
CA GLU A 188 -26.95 20.99 46.14
C GLU A 188 -27.68 20.17 45.06
N ILE A 189 -26.92 19.54 44.15
CA ILE A 189 -27.50 18.68 43.09
C ILE A 189 -28.16 17.44 43.71
N VAL A 190 -27.50 16.77 44.66
CA VAL A 190 -28.05 15.61 45.41
C VAL A 190 -29.39 15.98 46.06
N ALA A 191 -29.45 17.13 46.74
CA ALA A 191 -30.67 17.61 47.37
C ALA A 191 -31.77 17.95 46.34
N ALA A 192 -31.40 18.57 45.20
CA ALA A 192 -32.34 18.94 44.15
C ALA A 192 -33.01 17.72 43.49
N VAL A 193 -32.30 16.60 43.35
CA VAL A 193 -32.86 15.34 42.81
C VAL A 193 -33.50 14.45 43.88
N GLY A 194 -33.73 14.97 45.09
CA GLY A 194 -34.44 14.26 46.17
C GLY A 194 -33.65 13.13 46.84
N LEU A 195 -32.32 13.08 46.65
CA LEU A 195 -31.46 12.11 47.33
C LEU A 195 -31.09 12.57 48.76
N PRO A 196 -30.86 11.64 49.70
CA PRO A 196 -30.40 11.99 51.04
C PRO A 196 -28.99 12.61 51.00
N ALA A 197 -28.75 13.59 51.87
CA ALA A 197 -27.42 14.19 52.02
C ALA A 197 -26.38 13.13 52.41
N THR A 198 -25.17 13.28 51.86
CA THR A 198 -24.06 12.33 52.07
C THR A 198 -22.93 12.98 52.86
N HIS A 199 -22.06 12.16 53.45
CA HIS A 199 -20.99 12.62 54.35
C HIS A 199 -19.72 13.10 53.62
N ASP A 200 -19.59 12.78 52.34
CA ASP A 200 -18.43 13.14 51.51
C ASP A 200 -18.80 13.24 50.02
N PRO A 201 -17.97 13.92 49.19
CA PRO A 201 -18.23 14.10 47.76
C PRO A 201 -18.24 12.81 46.93
N VAL A 202 -17.45 11.79 47.31
CA VAL A 202 -17.37 10.52 46.57
C VAL A 202 -18.68 9.76 46.74
N SER A 203 -19.19 9.67 47.96
CA SER A 203 -20.52 9.11 48.24
C SER A 203 -21.64 9.88 47.52
N ALA A 204 -21.54 11.21 47.44
CA ALA A 204 -22.49 12.06 46.71
C ALA A 204 -22.51 11.74 45.21
N VAL A 205 -21.34 11.66 44.59
CA VAL A 205 -21.17 11.31 43.16
C VAL A 205 -21.65 9.88 42.90
N ASN A 206 -21.35 8.93 43.79
CA ASN A 206 -21.85 7.56 43.67
C ASN A 206 -23.38 7.48 43.76
N ALA A 207 -24.01 8.27 44.64
CA ALA A 207 -25.45 8.35 44.76
C ALA A 207 -26.11 8.94 43.50
N LEU A 208 -25.52 10.00 42.91
CA LEU A 208 -25.96 10.56 41.63
C LEU A 208 -25.79 9.56 40.48
N THR A 209 -24.64 8.90 40.41
CA THR A 209 -24.35 7.86 39.41
C THR A 209 -25.37 6.72 39.52
N GLY A 210 -25.68 6.27 40.74
CA GLY A 210 -26.69 5.25 41.01
C GLY A 210 -28.10 5.69 40.63
N LEU A 211 -28.47 6.97 40.79
CA LEU A 211 -29.76 7.49 40.34
C LEU A 211 -29.84 7.55 38.81
N PHE A 212 -28.79 8.00 38.13
CA PHE A 212 -28.78 8.14 36.67
C PHE A 212 -28.60 6.82 35.91
N THR A 213 -28.21 5.74 36.60
CA THR A 213 -28.10 4.38 36.03
C THR A 213 -29.30 3.50 36.37
N ASP A 214 -30.19 3.94 37.25
CA ASP A 214 -31.42 3.24 37.60
C ASP A 214 -32.54 3.67 36.63
N PRO A 215 -33.06 2.78 35.77
CA PRO A 215 -34.00 3.17 34.73
C PRO A 215 -35.31 3.77 35.25
N GLU A 216 -35.84 3.24 36.36
CA GLU A 216 -37.10 3.70 36.94
C GLU A 216 -36.94 5.08 37.56
N ARG A 217 -35.88 5.27 38.36
CA ARG A 217 -35.63 6.53 39.06
C ARG A 217 -35.22 7.64 38.10
N MET A 218 -34.44 7.31 37.08
CA MET A 218 -34.04 8.26 36.05
C MET A 218 -35.23 8.69 35.20
N SER A 219 -36.13 7.77 34.84
CA SER A 219 -37.36 8.10 34.11
C SER A 219 -38.27 9.03 34.94
N ALA A 220 -38.46 8.73 36.23
CA ALA A 220 -39.22 9.59 37.12
C ALA A 220 -38.63 11.02 37.22
N LEU A 221 -37.31 11.16 37.25
CA LEU A 221 -36.66 12.49 37.24
C LEU A 221 -36.87 13.23 35.90
N LEU A 222 -36.83 12.52 34.78
CA LEU A 222 -37.06 13.11 33.46
C LEU A 222 -38.53 13.54 33.26
N ASP A 223 -39.48 12.82 33.85
CA ASP A 223 -40.90 13.18 33.81
C ASP A 223 -41.20 14.53 34.49
N GLU A 224 -40.35 14.96 35.44
CA GLU A 224 -40.43 16.28 36.08
C GLU A 224 -39.82 17.42 35.23
N ALA A 225 -39.10 17.08 34.15
CA ALA A 225 -38.37 18.05 33.35
C ALA A 225 -39.28 18.89 32.42
N PRO A 226 -39.09 20.22 32.32
CA PRO A 226 -39.80 21.05 31.36
C PRO A 226 -39.65 20.57 29.91
N ALA A 227 -40.63 20.84 29.05
CA ALA A 227 -40.60 20.43 27.65
C ALA A 227 -39.38 20.99 26.88
N GLU A 228 -38.97 22.22 27.16
CA GLU A 228 -37.80 22.84 26.56
C GLU A 228 -36.48 22.21 27.06
N ALA A 229 -36.47 21.60 28.25
CA ALA A 229 -35.30 20.87 28.76
C ALA A 229 -35.08 19.57 27.97
N HIS A 230 -36.15 18.86 27.64
CA HIS A 230 -36.12 17.70 26.73
C HIS A 230 -35.57 18.08 25.35
N GLN A 231 -35.94 19.24 24.81
CA GLN A 231 -35.39 19.72 23.52
C GLN A 231 -33.89 20.05 23.58
N VAL A 232 -33.39 20.52 24.73
CA VAL A 232 -31.94 20.71 24.93
C VAL A 232 -31.22 19.37 24.97
N LEU A 233 -31.74 18.41 25.75
CA LEU A 233 -31.17 17.06 25.85
C LEU A 233 -31.17 16.36 24.49
N GLY A 234 -32.29 16.37 23.75
CA GLY A 234 -32.40 15.72 22.44
C GLY A 234 -31.38 16.20 21.40
N ARG A 235 -30.90 17.45 21.50
CA ARG A 235 -29.81 17.97 20.64
C ARG A 235 -28.43 17.43 21.01
N LEU A 236 -28.20 17.11 22.28
CA LEU A 236 -26.92 16.62 22.81
C LEU A 236 -26.82 15.09 22.84
N VAL A 237 -27.96 14.39 22.84
CA VAL A 237 -28.02 12.92 23.00
C VAL A 237 -27.15 12.20 21.97
N TRP A 238 -27.28 12.48 20.67
CA TRP A 238 -26.45 11.86 19.61
C TRP A 238 -25.46 12.83 18.97
N GLY A 239 -25.55 14.12 19.31
CA GLY A 239 -24.63 15.16 18.86
C GLY A 239 -23.32 15.18 19.66
N PRO A 240 -22.49 16.21 19.52
CA PRO A 240 -21.42 16.41 20.49
C PRO A 240 -22.04 16.53 21.89
N PRO A 241 -21.49 15.85 22.91
CA PRO A 241 -22.07 15.87 24.25
C PRO A 241 -21.88 17.23 24.96
N TYR A 242 -21.25 18.20 24.29
CA TYR A 242 -20.95 19.52 24.80
C TYR A 242 -21.85 20.59 24.19
N GLY A 243 -22.27 21.54 25.02
CA GLY A 243 -23.01 22.73 24.59
C GLY A 243 -22.40 24.00 25.16
N GLU A 244 -22.48 25.11 24.42
CA GLU A 244 -22.11 26.43 24.93
C GLU A 244 -23.20 26.98 25.86
N VAL A 245 -22.78 27.63 26.94
CA VAL A 245 -23.67 28.25 27.93
C VAL A 245 -23.22 29.67 28.26
N THR A 246 -24.18 30.58 28.36
CA THR A 246 -23.95 31.95 28.82
C THR A 246 -23.80 31.99 30.35
N PRO A 247 -23.19 33.05 30.93
CA PRO A 247 -23.11 33.23 32.38
C PRO A 247 -24.47 33.20 33.08
N ASN A 248 -25.51 33.68 32.40
CA ASN A 248 -26.92 33.59 32.82
C ASN A 248 -27.64 32.58 31.92
N PRO A 249 -27.62 31.28 32.25
CA PRO A 249 -28.28 30.27 31.45
C PRO A 249 -29.80 30.50 31.41
N THR A 250 -30.41 30.12 30.29
CA THR A 250 -31.87 30.10 30.13
C THR A 250 -32.51 29.16 31.16
N PRO A 251 -33.80 29.36 31.51
CA PRO A 251 -34.46 28.53 32.51
C PRO A 251 -34.34 27.01 32.26
N PRO A 252 -34.47 26.48 31.03
CA PRO A 252 -34.31 25.04 30.77
C PRO A 252 -32.89 24.53 31.05
N VAL A 253 -31.86 25.28 30.64
CA VAL A 253 -30.45 24.91 30.88
C VAL A 253 -30.10 25.02 32.36
N ARG A 254 -30.67 26.00 33.07
CA ARG A 254 -30.50 26.12 34.52
C ARG A 254 -31.10 24.92 35.25
N TRP A 255 -32.33 24.55 34.91
CA TRP A 255 -33.00 23.39 35.49
C TRP A 255 -32.17 22.12 35.30
N LEU A 256 -31.68 21.85 34.08
CA LEU A 256 -30.83 20.69 33.80
C LEU A 256 -29.52 20.69 34.62
N ARG A 257 -28.94 21.86 34.88
CA ARG A 257 -27.71 22.00 35.71
C ARG A 257 -27.95 21.85 37.20
N ASP A 258 -29.14 22.22 37.67
CA ASP A 258 -29.52 22.09 39.07
C ASP A 258 -29.85 20.63 39.42
N HIS A 259 -30.36 19.86 38.46
CA HIS A 259 -30.66 18.42 38.62
C HIS A 259 -29.51 17.50 38.16
N GLY A 260 -28.34 18.05 37.82
CA GLY A 260 -27.16 17.25 37.43
C GLY A 260 -27.23 16.57 36.06
N LEU A 261 -28.30 16.80 35.30
CA LEU A 261 -28.51 16.28 33.94
C LEU A 261 -27.61 16.96 32.90
N LEU A 262 -27.11 18.16 33.19
CA LEU A 262 -25.98 18.80 32.51
C LEU A 262 -24.96 19.28 33.53
N LEU A 263 -23.69 18.94 33.32
CA LEU A 263 -22.59 19.31 34.21
C LEU A 263 -21.67 20.35 33.57
N PRO A 264 -21.03 21.24 34.35
CA PRO A 264 -20.10 22.23 33.80
C PRO A 264 -18.83 21.54 33.28
N ALA A 265 -18.46 21.78 32.03
CA ALA A 265 -17.17 21.36 31.46
C ALA A 265 -16.14 22.49 31.45
N SER A 266 -16.59 23.73 31.32
CA SER A 266 -15.77 24.94 31.48
C SER A 266 -16.66 26.11 31.96
N ALA A 267 -16.09 27.31 32.11
CA ALA A 267 -16.85 28.51 32.46
C ALA A 267 -17.95 28.87 31.43
N ARG A 268 -17.84 28.38 30.19
CA ARG A 268 -18.78 28.68 29.09
C ARG A 268 -19.32 27.43 28.40
N THR A 269 -19.05 26.24 28.92
CA THR A 269 -19.53 24.99 28.32
C THR A 269 -20.11 24.05 29.35
N VAL A 270 -21.17 23.36 28.95
CA VAL A 270 -21.78 22.25 29.69
C VAL A 270 -21.54 20.95 28.92
N VAL A 271 -21.67 19.83 29.63
CA VAL A 271 -21.57 18.50 29.07
C VAL A 271 -22.73 17.64 29.55
N LEU A 272 -23.25 16.80 28.65
CA LEU A 272 -24.19 15.73 28.94
C LEU A 272 -23.42 14.54 29.53
N PRO A 273 -23.64 14.17 30.80
CA PRO A 273 -22.97 13.03 31.41
C PRO A 273 -23.35 11.71 30.74
N ARG A 274 -22.43 10.75 30.71
CA ARG A 274 -22.58 9.48 29.99
C ARG A 274 -23.81 8.70 30.43
N GLU A 275 -24.04 8.59 31.73
CA GLU A 275 -25.13 7.84 32.35
C GLU A 275 -26.48 8.39 31.88
N VAL A 276 -26.63 9.71 31.91
CA VAL A 276 -27.81 10.43 31.40
C VAL A 276 -27.98 10.20 29.90
N ALA A 277 -26.90 10.28 29.13
CA ALA A 277 -26.95 10.04 27.69
C ALA A 277 -27.36 8.60 27.36
N LEU A 278 -26.81 7.59 28.05
CA LEU A 278 -27.14 6.18 27.83
C LEU A 278 -28.61 5.89 28.15
N HIS A 279 -29.15 6.43 29.25
CA HIS A 279 -30.58 6.32 29.56
C HIS A 279 -31.45 6.89 28.45
N LEU A 280 -31.14 8.11 27.99
CA LEU A 280 -31.86 8.75 26.88
C LEU A 280 -31.72 8.03 25.53
N ARG A 281 -30.74 7.13 25.39
CA ARG A 281 -30.50 6.30 24.21
C ARG A 281 -31.06 4.88 24.36
N GLY A 282 -31.76 4.56 25.45
CA GLY A 282 -32.23 3.20 25.73
C GLY A 282 -31.09 2.20 25.90
N GLY A 283 -30.00 2.61 26.54
CA GLY A 283 -28.80 1.80 26.77
C GLY A 283 -27.80 1.80 25.61
N LEU A 284 -28.12 2.35 24.43
CA LEU A 284 -27.26 2.26 23.26
C LEU A 284 -26.02 3.18 23.29
N ALA A 285 -24.84 2.61 23.04
CA ALA A 285 -23.60 3.36 22.84
C ALA A 285 -23.53 4.01 21.44
N HIS A 286 -24.04 3.33 20.41
CA HIS A 286 -24.04 3.79 19.02
C HIS A 286 -25.47 3.97 18.52
N ARG A 287 -25.69 4.97 17.67
CA ARG A 287 -27.00 5.23 17.08
C ARG A 287 -27.40 4.11 16.13
N ASP A 288 -26.45 3.76 15.28
CA ASP A 288 -26.57 2.74 14.26
C ASP A 288 -25.40 1.77 14.43
N THR A 289 -25.70 0.53 14.83
CA THR A 289 -24.71 -0.56 14.82
C THR A 289 -24.73 -1.26 13.46
N ALA A 290 -23.55 -1.63 12.96
CA ALA A 290 -23.40 -2.29 11.67
C ALA A 290 -22.86 -3.72 11.84
N PRO A 291 -23.64 -4.67 12.40
CA PRO A 291 -23.14 -5.97 12.85
C PRO A 291 -22.72 -6.93 11.76
N VAL A 292 -23.37 -6.80 10.61
CA VAL A 292 -23.10 -7.58 9.40
C VAL A 292 -22.57 -6.65 8.31
N PRO A 293 -21.70 -7.15 7.43
CA PRO A 293 -21.24 -6.34 6.33
C PRO A 293 -22.39 -6.05 5.35
N PRO A 294 -22.44 -4.85 4.76
CA PRO A 294 -23.36 -4.53 3.67
C PRO A 294 -23.19 -5.55 2.53
N PRO A 295 -24.28 -6.07 1.95
CA PRO A 295 -24.19 -6.92 0.77
C PRO A 295 -23.71 -6.09 -0.43
N VAL A 296 -22.95 -6.73 -1.32
CA VAL A 296 -22.64 -6.17 -2.65
C VAL A 296 -23.50 -6.92 -3.66
N PRO A 297 -24.69 -6.40 -4.03
CA PRO A 297 -25.55 -7.09 -4.97
C PRO A 297 -25.02 -6.98 -6.40
N ALA A 298 -25.36 -7.97 -7.23
CA ALA A 298 -25.24 -7.83 -8.68
C ALA A 298 -26.19 -6.72 -9.16
N HIS A 299 -25.64 -5.65 -9.72
CA HIS A 299 -26.41 -4.55 -10.28
C HIS A 299 -26.82 -4.84 -11.73
N ARG A 300 -25.93 -5.46 -12.51
CA ARG A 300 -26.20 -5.93 -13.87
C ARG A 300 -25.59 -7.29 -14.11
N GLU A 301 -26.23 -8.07 -14.97
CA GLU A 301 -25.73 -9.36 -15.42
C GLU A 301 -25.52 -9.35 -16.94
N HIS A 302 -24.40 -9.92 -17.35
CA HIS A 302 -23.99 -10.06 -18.74
C HIS A 302 -23.61 -11.51 -19.02
N ARG A 303 -23.66 -11.89 -20.30
CA ARG A 303 -23.09 -13.19 -20.70
C ARG A 303 -21.57 -13.14 -20.47
N PRO A 304 -20.96 -14.14 -19.81
CA PRO A 304 -19.52 -14.14 -19.55
C PRO A 304 -18.67 -13.93 -20.81
N GLN A 305 -19.06 -14.52 -21.94
CA GLN A 305 -18.35 -14.37 -23.22
C GLN A 305 -18.35 -12.92 -23.73
N LEU A 306 -19.40 -12.15 -23.42
CA LEU A 306 -19.48 -10.73 -23.80
C LEU A 306 -18.56 -9.89 -22.92
N VAL A 307 -18.47 -10.20 -21.63
CA VAL A 307 -17.54 -9.57 -20.69
C VAL A 307 -16.11 -9.81 -21.15
N ASP A 308 -15.77 -11.07 -21.41
CA ASP A 308 -14.46 -11.49 -21.91
C ASP A 308 -14.09 -10.81 -23.23
N ALA A 309 -15.02 -10.73 -24.19
CA ALA A 309 -14.77 -10.04 -25.47
C ALA A 309 -14.53 -8.54 -25.30
N ASN A 310 -15.27 -7.85 -24.41
CA ASN A 310 -15.05 -6.43 -24.15
C ASN A 310 -13.72 -6.21 -23.42
N ALA A 311 -13.42 -7.03 -22.41
CA ALA A 311 -12.18 -6.98 -21.66
C ALA A 311 -10.97 -7.23 -22.57
N ALA A 312 -11.05 -8.21 -23.48
CA ALA A 312 -10.00 -8.48 -24.47
C ALA A 312 -9.79 -7.31 -25.46
N GLY A 313 -10.87 -6.63 -25.86
CA GLY A 313 -10.79 -5.41 -26.66
C GLY A 313 -10.04 -4.28 -25.93
N GLN A 314 -10.31 -4.08 -24.64
CA GLN A 314 -9.60 -3.10 -23.80
C GLN A 314 -8.14 -3.50 -23.59
N ALA A 315 -7.86 -4.78 -23.36
CA ALA A 315 -6.51 -5.32 -23.28
C ALA A 315 -5.70 -5.01 -24.56
N LEU A 316 -6.28 -5.21 -25.73
CA LEU A 316 -5.63 -4.88 -27.00
C LEU A 316 -5.36 -3.37 -27.15
N ALA A 317 -6.34 -2.53 -26.79
CA ALA A 317 -6.19 -1.08 -26.81
C ALA A 317 -5.06 -0.62 -25.87
N ALA A 318 -4.98 -1.20 -24.66
CA ALA A 318 -3.92 -0.93 -23.69
C ALA A 318 -2.52 -1.21 -24.27
N LEU A 319 -2.34 -2.33 -24.98
CA LEU A 319 -1.07 -2.68 -25.63
C LEU A 319 -0.66 -1.63 -26.67
N SER A 320 -1.61 -1.21 -27.51
CA SER A 320 -1.36 -0.17 -28.52
C SER A 320 -1.02 1.18 -27.88
N THR A 321 -1.70 1.57 -26.79
CA THR A 321 -1.44 2.83 -26.09
C THR A 321 -0.05 2.84 -25.43
N ILE A 322 0.37 1.75 -24.78
CA ILE A 322 1.72 1.65 -24.21
C ILE A 322 2.78 1.72 -25.31
N GLU A 323 2.59 1.01 -26.42
CA GLU A 323 3.55 1.02 -27.52
C GLU A 323 3.70 2.42 -28.14
N GLU A 324 2.57 3.12 -28.38
CA GLU A 324 2.57 4.50 -28.88
C GLU A 324 3.24 5.48 -27.91
N LEU A 325 2.95 5.35 -26.61
CA LEU A 325 3.57 6.15 -25.54
C LEU A 325 5.09 5.98 -25.55
N VAL A 326 5.58 4.76 -25.47
CA VAL A 326 7.02 4.49 -25.34
C VAL A 326 7.76 4.87 -26.61
N LYS A 327 7.22 4.56 -27.80
CA LYS A 327 7.79 4.96 -29.10
C LYS A 327 7.90 6.49 -29.21
N SER A 328 6.95 7.24 -28.67
CA SER A 328 6.97 8.71 -28.69
C SER A 328 8.14 9.32 -27.90
N TRP A 329 8.74 8.57 -26.97
CA TRP A 329 9.83 9.04 -26.11
C TRP A 329 11.23 8.51 -26.53
N GLU A 330 11.32 7.69 -27.58
CA GLU A 330 12.60 7.11 -28.06
C GLU A 330 13.66 8.15 -28.45
N HIS A 331 13.23 9.28 -29.00
CA HIS A 331 14.13 10.28 -29.58
C HIS A 331 14.20 11.56 -28.74
N THR A 332 13.11 11.91 -28.03
CA THR A 332 13.04 13.14 -27.24
C THR A 332 12.18 12.93 -26.01
N GLY A 333 12.70 12.10 -25.11
CA GLY A 333 12.15 11.89 -23.78
C GLY A 333 12.05 13.21 -22.98
N PRO A 334 11.01 13.36 -22.13
CA PRO A 334 10.86 14.52 -21.28
C PRO A 334 11.93 14.54 -20.17
N PRO A 335 12.42 15.73 -19.78
CA PRO A 335 13.40 15.86 -18.71
C PRO A 335 12.80 15.52 -17.34
N VAL A 336 13.60 14.92 -16.47
CA VAL A 336 13.25 14.68 -15.07
C VAL A 336 13.34 16.00 -14.29
N LEU A 337 12.30 16.32 -13.52
CA LEU A 337 12.31 17.50 -12.66
C LEU A 337 13.30 17.33 -11.50
N ARG A 338 13.84 18.44 -10.97
CA ARG A 338 14.71 18.42 -9.78
C ARG A 338 14.07 17.77 -8.55
N ALA A 339 12.75 17.84 -8.44
CA ALA A 339 11.99 17.22 -7.36
C ALA A 339 11.57 15.76 -7.67
N GLY A 340 11.97 15.22 -8.82
CA GLY A 340 11.45 13.98 -9.37
C GLY A 340 10.19 14.19 -10.21
N GLY A 341 9.93 13.25 -11.11
CA GLY A 341 8.73 13.26 -11.95
C GLY A 341 8.79 14.15 -13.19
N LEU A 342 7.62 14.32 -13.81
CA LEU A 342 7.35 14.93 -15.10
C LEU A 342 6.72 16.33 -14.93
N SER A 343 7.03 17.27 -15.84
CA SER A 343 6.36 18.57 -15.85
C SER A 343 4.91 18.48 -16.37
N VAL A 344 4.03 19.37 -15.90
CA VAL A 344 2.64 19.48 -16.39
C VAL A 344 2.58 19.71 -17.91
N ARG A 345 3.55 20.43 -18.47
CA ARG A 345 3.63 20.68 -19.92
C ARG A 345 3.93 19.39 -20.69
N ASP A 346 4.83 18.56 -20.17
CA ASP A 346 5.21 17.30 -20.81
C ASP A 346 4.09 16.26 -20.68
N LEU A 347 3.36 16.25 -19.57
CA LEU A 347 2.12 15.47 -19.42
C LEU A 347 1.09 15.86 -20.47
N LYS A 348 0.80 17.17 -20.62
CA LYS A 348 -0.13 17.69 -21.64
C LYS A 348 0.28 17.32 -23.06
N ARG A 349 1.58 17.40 -23.36
CA ARG A 349 2.11 17.00 -24.67
C ARG A 349 1.88 15.51 -24.92
N THR A 350 2.17 14.67 -23.92
CA THR A 350 1.99 13.22 -24.03
C THR A 350 0.50 12.86 -24.17
N ALA A 351 -0.37 13.51 -23.41
CA ALA A 351 -1.83 13.35 -23.52
C ALA A 351 -2.34 13.72 -24.93
N ALA A 352 -1.85 14.81 -25.51
CA ALA A 352 -2.18 15.21 -26.88
C ALA A 352 -1.65 14.22 -27.93
N THR A 353 -0.45 13.64 -27.72
CA THR A 353 0.10 12.60 -28.61
C THR A 353 -0.73 11.32 -28.56
N LEU A 354 -1.19 10.91 -27.38
CA LEU A 354 -2.01 9.71 -27.20
C LEU A 354 -3.49 9.91 -27.54
N ASP A 355 -3.93 11.15 -27.80
CA ASP A 355 -5.34 11.53 -27.95
C ASP A 355 -6.21 11.09 -26.76
N THR A 356 -5.72 11.36 -25.54
CA THR A 356 -6.41 10.99 -24.29
C THR A 356 -6.42 12.14 -23.27
N PRO A 357 -7.32 12.12 -22.27
CA PRO A 357 -7.26 13.07 -21.15
C PRO A 357 -5.94 12.97 -20.37
N GLU A 358 -5.52 14.07 -19.74
CA GLU A 358 -4.28 14.13 -18.93
C GLU A 358 -4.24 13.03 -17.86
N GLN A 359 -5.39 12.72 -17.25
CA GLN A 359 -5.50 11.67 -16.23
C GLN A 359 -5.26 10.26 -16.78
N SER A 360 -5.74 9.98 -18.00
CA SER A 360 -5.50 8.70 -18.68
C SER A 360 -4.05 8.59 -19.11
N ALA A 361 -3.46 9.66 -19.64
CA ALA A 361 -2.03 9.70 -19.95
C ALA A 361 -1.16 9.46 -18.71
N ALA A 362 -1.53 10.06 -17.57
CA ALA A 362 -0.85 9.81 -16.30
C ALA A 362 -0.89 8.32 -15.90
N PHE A 363 -2.05 7.66 -16.03
CA PHE A 363 -2.19 6.21 -15.78
C PHE A 363 -1.25 5.39 -16.67
N TRP A 364 -1.23 5.64 -17.98
CA TRP A 364 -0.38 4.89 -18.91
C TRP A 364 1.12 5.11 -18.67
N ILE A 365 1.53 6.35 -18.34
CA ILE A 365 2.92 6.67 -17.99
C ILE A 365 3.34 5.93 -16.72
N GLU A 366 2.51 5.96 -15.67
CA GLU A 366 2.79 5.25 -14.42
C GLU A 366 2.83 3.73 -14.62
N LEU A 367 1.95 3.18 -15.46
CA LEU A 367 1.93 1.76 -15.77
C LEU A 367 3.17 1.32 -16.55
N ALA A 368 3.57 2.08 -17.58
CA ALA A 368 4.79 1.81 -18.34
C ALA A 368 6.04 1.85 -17.45
N TYR A 369 6.10 2.81 -16.53
CA TYR A 369 7.17 2.92 -15.55
C TYR A 369 7.15 1.75 -14.54
N ALA A 370 5.98 1.40 -14.01
CA ALA A 370 5.82 0.27 -13.08
C ALA A 370 6.14 -1.09 -13.73
N ALA A 371 5.88 -1.24 -15.03
CA ALA A 371 6.28 -2.42 -15.81
C ALA A 371 7.76 -2.41 -16.22
N GLY A 372 8.51 -1.34 -15.92
CA GLY A 372 9.92 -1.21 -16.25
C GLY A 372 10.20 -0.91 -17.73
N LEU A 373 9.19 -0.50 -18.51
CA LEU A 373 9.33 -0.16 -19.93
C LEU A 373 9.90 1.25 -20.14
N LEU A 374 9.72 2.13 -19.15
CA LEU A 374 10.28 3.48 -19.09
C LEU A 374 11.12 3.66 -17.83
N ALA A 375 12.21 4.42 -17.93
CA ALA A 375 13.00 4.83 -16.77
C ALA A 375 13.73 6.16 -17.03
N GLY A 376 14.22 6.80 -15.96
CA GLY A 376 15.23 7.85 -16.09
C GLY A 376 16.55 7.26 -16.58
N ASP A 377 17.21 7.91 -17.54
CA ASP A 377 18.49 7.45 -18.09
C ASP A 377 19.65 7.54 -17.07
N GLY A 378 19.55 8.42 -16.09
CA GLY A 378 20.53 8.62 -15.02
C GLY A 378 21.71 9.52 -15.42
N GLU A 379 21.59 10.23 -16.54
CA GLU A 379 22.58 11.20 -17.00
C GLU A 379 22.48 12.53 -16.23
N VAL A 380 23.46 13.44 -16.40
CA VAL A 380 23.50 14.74 -15.70
C VAL A 380 22.24 15.58 -15.99
N ASP A 381 21.76 15.53 -17.23
CA ASP A 381 20.48 16.10 -17.66
C ASP A 381 19.44 14.98 -17.84
N GLU A 382 19.11 14.32 -16.73
CA GLU A 382 18.29 13.10 -16.72
C GLU A 382 16.98 13.26 -17.51
N ARG A 383 16.66 12.26 -18.35
CA ARG A 383 15.42 12.18 -19.14
C ARG A 383 14.76 10.83 -18.99
N TYR A 384 13.43 10.82 -19.11
CA TYR A 384 12.70 9.57 -19.23
C TYR A 384 12.80 9.02 -20.64
N SER A 385 13.31 7.81 -20.78
CA SER A 385 13.49 7.11 -22.05
C SER A 385 13.08 5.63 -21.95
N PRO A 386 12.86 4.96 -23.09
CA PRO A 386 12.61 3.53 -23.12
C PRO A 386 13.79 2.72 -22.57
N THR A 387 13.48 1.67 -21.82
CA THR A 387 14.47 0.71 -21.34
C THR A 387 14.67 -0.40 -22.38
N PRO A 388 15.76 -1.19 -22.30
CA PRO A 388 15.90 -2.40 -23.11
C PRO A 388 14.76 -3.41 -22.91
N ALA A 389 14.12 -3.41 -21.73
CA ALA A 389 13.00 -4.31 -21.43
C ALA A 389 11.76 -4.01 -22.30
N PHE A 390 11.65 -2.78 -22.85
CA PHE A 390 10.61 -2.46 -23.82
C PHE A 390 10.77 -3.25 -25.11
N ASP A 391 12.01 -3.40 -25.60
CA ASP A 391 12.31 -4.14 -26.83
C ASP A 391 12.05 -5.65 -26.63
N ASP A 392 12.35 -6.19 -25.44
CA ASP A 392 12.02 -7.58 -25.08
C ASP A 392 10.49 -7.79 -24.96
N TRP A 393 9.79 -6.90 -24.25
CA TRP A 393 8.33 -6.94 -24.11
C TRP A 393 7.64 -6.89 -25.46
N CYS A 394 8.20 -6.09 -26.36
CA CYS A 394 7.75 -5.93 -27.72
C CYS A 394 7.68 -7.26 -28.51
N GLU A 395 8.64 -8.17 -28.30
CA GLU A 395 8.72 -9.47 -28.98
C GLU A 395 7.77 -10.53 -28.42
N LEU A 396 7.15 -10.29 -27.26
CA LEU A 396 6.22 -11.23 -26.64
C LEU A 396 4.87 -11.31 -27.39
N PRO A 397 4.18 -12.47 -27.36
CA PRO A 397 2.80 -12.57 -27.82
C PRO A 397 1.87 -11.57 -27.10
N PRO A 398 0.81 -11.05 -27.76
CA PRO A 398 -0.06 -10.02 -27.17
C PRO A 398 -0.63 -10.36 -25.79
N ALA A 399 -1.04 -11.61 -25.56
CA ALA A 399 -1.57 -12.04 -24.27
C ALA A 399 -0.51 -12.05 -23.15
N GLU A 400 0.74 -12.38 -23.48
CA GLU A 400 1.87 -12.31 -22.54
C GLU A 400 2.29 -10.85 -22.29
N ARG A 401 2.29 -10.00 -23.32
CA ARG A 401 2.49 -8.54 -23.18
C ARG A 401 1.50 -7.94 -22.19
N TRP A 402 0.23 -8.32 -22.30
CA TRP A 402 -0.82 -7.85 -21.39
C TRP A 402 -0.58 -8.37 -19.97
N SER A 403 -0.19 -9.65 -19.83
CA SER A 403 0.10 -10.28 -18.54
C SER A 403 1.21 -9.55 -17.78
N VAL A 404 2.25 -9.06 -18.46
CA VAL A 404 3.31 -8.22 -17.87
C VAL A 404 2.73 -6.93 -17.29
N LEU A 405 1.89 -6.22 -18.06
CA LEU A 405 1.27 -4.96 -17.60
C LEU A 405 0.33 -5.19 -16.42
N ALA A 406 -0.54 -6.19 -16.50
CA ALA A 406 -1.51 -6.50 -15.46
C ALA A 406 -0.83 -6.97 -14.16
N SER A 407 0.26 -7.75 -14.27
CA SER A 407 1.07 -8.20 -13.14
C SER A 407 1.87 -7.07 -12.49
N ALA A 408 2.24 -6.03 -13.25
CA ALA A 408 2.85 -4.81 -12.70
C ALA A 408 1.83 -3.90 -12.01
N TRP A 409 0.61 -3.77 -12.59
CA TRP A 409 -0.46 -2.94 -12.04
C TRP A 409 -1.00 -3.44 -10.71
N LEU A 410 -1.26 -4.75 -10.58
CA LEU A 410 -1.93 -5.32 -9.41
C LEU A 410 -1.22 -5.00 -8.07
N PRO A 411 0.12 -5.17 -7.93
CA PRO A 411 0.86 -4.81 -6.72
C PRO A 411 1.33 -3.35 -6.69
N ALA A 412 1.07 -2.53 -7.71
CA ALA A 412 1.60 -1.17 -7.77
C ALA A 412 1.05 -0.28 -6.65
N THR A 413 1.95 0.41 -5.95
CA THR A 413 1.63 1.40 -4.91
C THR A 413 1.47 2.81 -5.48
N ARG A 414 2.06 3.07 -6.65
CA ARG A 414 1.95 4.35 -7.36
C ARG A 414 0.53 4.54 -7.86
N THR A 415 -0.07 5.68 -7.51
CA THR A 415 -1.48 5.96 -7.76
C THR A 415 -1.62 7.16 -8.70
N ALA A 416 -1.78 6.89 -10.00
CA ALA A 416 -1.93 7.92 -11.04
C ALA A 416 -3.10 8.86 -10.79
N GLY A 417 -4.15 8.38 -10.12
CA GLY A 417 -5.32 9.13 -9.63
C GLY A 417 -5.02 10.46 -8.93
N LEU A 418 -3.84 10.58 -8.31
CA LEU A 418 -3.42 11.74 -7.53
C LEU A 418 -2.63 12.78 -8.34
N ALA A 419 -2.26 12.45 -9.58
CA ALA A 419 -1.47 13.35 -10.42
C ALA A 419 -2.22 14.68 -10.61
N GLY A 420 -1.51 15.79 -10.41
CA GLY A 420 -2.09 17.14 -10.52
C GLY A 420 -2.74 17.67 -9.24
N GLU A 421 -2.95 16.85 -8.20
CA GLU A 421 -3.45 17.32 -6.90
C GLU A 421 -2.36 18.04 -6.09
N GLN A 422 -2.74 18.67 -4.97
CA GLN A 422 -1.82 19.37 -4.09
C GLN A 422 -1.50 18.56 -2.83
N ASP A 423 -0.23 18.51 -2.42
CA ASP A 423 0.20 17.99 -1.14
C ASP A 423 -0.22 18.90 0.03
N ALA A 424 0.02 18.47 1.27
CA ALA A 424 -0.28 19.26 2.47
C ALA A 424 0.49 20.60 2.54
N LYS A 425 1.49 20.82 1.69
CA LYS A 425 2.28 22.05 1.56
C LYS A 425 1.87 22.87 0.32
N GLY A 426 0.79 22.48 -0.38
CA GLY A 426 0.28 23.17 -1.57
C GLY A 426 1.07 22.89 -2.86
N ARG A 427 1.99 21.91 -2.87
CA ARG A 427 2.78 21.55 -4.05
C ARG A 427 2.05 20.53 -4.91
N THR A 428 2.05 20.73 -6.22
CA THR A 428 1.43 19.82 -7.17
C THR A 428 2.17 18.48 -7.23
N LEU A 429 1.42 17.37 -7.16
CA LEU A 429 1.93 16.01 -7.32
C LEU A 429 2.21 15.72 -8.80
N SER A 430 3.47 15.45 -9.15
CA SER A 430 3.89 15.15 -10.52
C SER A 430 3.75 13.67 -10.85
N VAL A 431 3.42 13.37 -12.11
CA VAL A 431 3.53 12.00 -12.68
C VAL A 431 5.01 11.59 -12.62
N LEU A 432 5.29 10.33 -12.32
CA LEU A 432 6.61 9.78 -12.01
C LEU A 432 7.28 10.39 -10.76
N GLY A 433 6.55 11.20 -9.98
CA GLY A 433 7.01 11.73 -8.70
C GLY A 433 6.91 10.69 -7.56
N PRO A 434 7.83 10.69 -6.57
CA PRO A 434 7.78 9.77 -5.43
C PRO A 434 6.54 9.95 -4.54
N GLU A 435 5.86 11.09 -4.62
CA GLU A 435 4.71 11.42 -3.78
C GLU A 435 3.41 10.74 -4.21
N LEU A 436 3.41 9.96 -5.29
CA LEU A 436 2.24 9.22 -5.77
C LEU A 436 2.06 7.85 -5.10
N ASP A 437 3.02 7.39 -4.31
CA ASP A 437 2.95 6.10 -3.63
C ASP A 437 1.90 6.11 -2.51
N ARG A 438 0.94 5.17 -2.58
CA ARG A 438 -0.06 4.89 -1.54
C ARG A 438 0.03 3.41 -1.21
N SER A 439 0.56 3.13 -0.03
CA SER A 439 0.78 1.77 0.46
C SER A 439 -0.50 0.93 0.57
N ALA A 440 -1.66 1.59 0.75
CA ALA A 440 -2.98 0.95 0.76
C ALA A 440 -3.54 0.62 -0.65
N ALA A 441 -2.95 1.14 -1.73
CA ALA A 441 -3.50 0.95 -3.09
C ALA A 441 -3.56 -0.52 -3.51
N PRO A 442 -2.53 -1.37 -3.32
CA PRO A 442 -2.60 -2.79 -3.68
C PRO A 442 -3.66 -3.55 -2.87
N GLU A 443 -3.78 -3.26 -1.57
CA GLU A 443 -4.78 -3.90 -0.69
C GLU A 443 -6.20 -3.57 -1.18
N VAL A 444 -6.50 -2.29 -1.39
CA VAL A 444 -7.82 -1.84 -1.86
C VAL A 444 -8.11 -2.40 -3.24
N ARG A 445 -7.15 -2.31 -4.16
CA ARG A 445 -7.31 -2.81 -5.53
C ARG A 445 -7.65 -4.30 -5.54
N ARG A 446 -6.88 -5.10 -4.80
CA ARG A 446 -7.13 -6.53 -4.69
C ARG A 446 -8.50 -6.82 -4.10
N ARG A 447 -8.86 -6.12 -3.02
CA ARG A 447 -10.15 -6.33 -2.35
C ARG A 447 -11.34 -5.97 -3.23
N VAL A 448 -11.25 -4.90 -4.02
CA VAL A 448 -12.26 -4.56 -5.04
C VAL A 448 -12.44 -5.73 -6.01
N LEU A 449 -11.35 -6.24 -6.59
CA LEU A 449 -11.41 -7.35 -7.55
C LEU A 449 -11.93 -8.66 -6.92
N GLU A 450 -11.60 -8.93 -5.65
CA GLU A 450 -12.16 -10.07 -4.90
C GLU A 450 -13.67 -9.93 -4.70
N LEU A 451 -14.17 -8.74 -4.37
CA LEU A 451 -15.62 -8.49 -4.25
C LEU A 451 -16.34 -8.69 -5.60
N LEU A 452 -15.70 -8.33 -6.72
CA LEU A 452 -16.22 -8.66 -8.06
C LEU A 452 -16.15 -10.17 -8.34
N ALA A 453 -15.12 -10.86 -7.83
CA ALA A 453 -14.97 -12.31 -7.99
C ALA A 453 -15.99 -13.12 -7.16
N ASP A 454 -16.42 -12.60 -6.01
CA ASP A 454 -17.46 -13.19 -5.16
C ASP A 454 -18.84 -13.18 -5.84
N LEU A 455 -19.04 -12.32 -6.85
CA LEU A 455 -20.23 -12.33 -7.68
C LEU A 455 -20.20 -13.45 -8.73
N SER A 456 -21.37 -13.86 -9.20
CA SER A 456 -21.50 -14.80 -10.31
C SER A 456 -20.80 -14.27 -11.58
N GLU A 457 -20.29 -15.19 -12.40
CA GLU A 457 -19.63 -14.82 -13.65
C GLU A 457 -20.52 -13.92 -14.53
N GLY A 458 -19.95 -12.83 -15.03
CA GLY A 458 -20.65 -11.85 -15.84
C GLY A 458 -21.49 -10.81 -15.06
N ALA A 459 -21.54 -10.87 -13.73
CA ALA A 459 -22.19 -9.87 -12.90
C ALA A 459 -21.26 -8.69 -12.59
N SER A 460 -21.79 -7.47 -12.64
CA SER A 460 -21.13 -6.26 -12.17
C SER A 460 -21.79 -5.73 -10.89
N PRO A 461 -20.99 -5.23 -9.92
CA PRO A 461 -21.52 -4.72 -8.66
C PRO A 461 -22.17 -3.34 -8.84
N ASP A 462 -23.00 -2.96 -7.88
CA ASP A 462 -23.29 -1.54 -7.64
C ASP A 462 -22.04 -0.87 -7.03
N PRO A 463 -21.45 0.15 -7.68
CA PRO A 463 -20.27 0.84 -7.15
C PRO A 463 -20.47 1.41 -5.75
N ASP A 464 -21.66 1.94 -5.43
CA ASP A 464 -21.92 2.55 -4.12
C ASP A 464 -21.99 1.49 -3.02
N ALA A 465 -22.67 0.35 -3.29
CA ALA A 465 -22.70 -0.78 -2.36
C ALA A 465 -21.31 -1.41 -2.12
N LEU A 466 -20.45 -1.41 -3.16
CA LEU A 466 -19.07 -1.83 -3.04
C LEU A 466 -18.26 -0.88 -2.14
N LEU A 467 -18.45 0.43 -2.28
CA LEU A 467 -17.81 1.43 -1.41
C LEU A 467 -18.28 1.31 0.04
N ASP A 468 -19.59 1.12 0.26
CA ASP A 468 -20.17 0.87 1.58
C ASP A 468 -19.57 -0.39 2.23
N ARG A 469 -19.40 -1.45 1.43
CA ARG A 469 -18.75 -2.68 1.89
C ARG A 469 -17.30 -2.44 2.30
N LEU A 470 -16.51 -1.72 1.50
CA LEU A 470 -15.12 -1.41 1.83
C LEU A 470 -15.01 -0.50 3.06
N ALA A 471 -15.90 0.49 3.19
CA ALA A 471 -15.96 1.36 4.36
C ALA A 471 -16.35 0.59 5.64
N TRP A 472 -17.15 -0.46 5.50
CA TRP A 472 -17.46 -1.38 6.60
C TRP A 472 -16.26 -2.26 6.98
N GLU A 473 -15.53 -2.83 6.02
CA GLU A 473 -14.38 -3.72 6.31
C GLU A 473 -13.17 -2.97 6.92
N ARG A 474 -13.02 -1.68 6.57
CA ARG A 474 -11.94 -0.80 7.04
C ARG A 474 -12.49 0.61 7.34
N PRO A 475 -13.16 0.80 8.50
CA PRO A 475 -13.75 2.06 8.92
C PRO A 475 -12.65 3.05 9.32
N VAL A 476 -12.29 3.98 8.44
CA VAL A 476 -11.22 4.95 8.76
C VAL A 476 -11.80 6.20 9.44
N ARG A 477 -11.16 6.64 10.53
CA ARG A 477 -11.62 7.79 11.33
C ARG A 477 -11.48 9.16 10.65
N ASN A 478 -10.53 9.34 9.71
CA ASN A 478 -10.24 10.61 9.03
C ASN A 478 -9.84 10.49 7.54
N ALA A 479 -9.73 9.27 6.99
CA ALA A 479 -9.22 9.03 5.63
C ALA A 479 -10.24 8.32 4.72
N SER A 480 -11.54 8.42 5.02
CA SER A 480 -12.60 7.77 4.24
C SER A 480 -12.57 8.17 2.76
N ASP A 481 -12.04 9.36 2.44
CA ASP A 481 -11.91 9.84 1.06
C ASP A 481 -10.88 9.01 0.24
N LEU A 482 -9.68 8.73 0.79
CA LEU A 482 -8.63 8.12 -0.02
C LEU A 482 -8.94 6.66 -0.39
N ARG A 483 -9.41 5.83 0.56
CA ARG A 483 -9.75 4.43 0.24
C ARG A 483 -10.91 4.34 -0.75
N ALA A 484 -11.92 5.21 -0.62
CA ALA A 484 -13.03 5.27 -1.57
C ALA A 484 -12.54 5.69 -2.97
N ARG A 485 -11.66 6.69 -3.05
CA ARG A 485 -11.05 7.12 -4.31
C ARG A 485 -10.17 6.04 -4.94
N LEU A 486 -9.37 5.33 -4.15
CA LEU A 486 -8.58 4.19 -4.61
C LEU A 486 -9.46 3.07 -5.18
N ALA A 487 -10.62 2.81 -4.58
CA ALA A 487 -11.57 1.84 -5.10
C ALA A 487 -12.19 2.31 -6.43
N HIS A 488 -12.56 3.59 -6.52
CA HIS A 488 -13.10 4.17 -7.76
C HIS A 488 -12.09 4.14 -8.91
N TRP A 489 -10.84 4.53 -8.65
CA TRP A 489 -9.76 4.42 -9.64
C TRP A 489 -9.49 2.96 -10.01
N THR A 490 -9.51 2.04 -9.05
CA THR A 490 -9.37 0.60 -9.35
C THR A 490 -10.41 0.13 -10.37
N LEU A 491 -11.69 0.49 -10.19
CA LEU A 491 -12.75 0.11 -11.14
C LEU A 491 -12.50 0.68 -12.53
N THR A 492 -12.00 1.93 -12.60
CA THR A 492 -11.69 2.60 -13.87
C THR A 492 -10.48 1.97 -14.56
N ASP A 493 -9.38 1.82 -13.81
CA ASP A 493 -8.13 1.25 -14.28
C ASP A 493 -8.33 -0.21 -14.75
N ALA A 494 -9.11 -1.00 -14.00
CA ALA A 494 -9.41 -2.38 -14.34
C ALA A 494 -10.18 -2.50 -15.67
N GLU A 495 -11.13 -1.60 -15.93
CA GLU A 495 -11.88 -1.59 -17.18
C GLU A 495 -10.99 -1.17 -18.36
N VAL A 496 -10.21 -0.11 -18.20
CA VAL A 496 -9.31 0.43 -19.25
C VAL A 496 -8.16 -0.53 -19.55
N LEU A 497 -7.62 -1.23 -18.55
CA LEU A 497 -6.59 -2.24 -18.73
C LEU A 497 -7.17 -3.56 -19.28
N GLY A 498 -8.49 -3.76 -19.24
CA GLY A 498 -9.14 -5.00 -19.68
C GLY A 498 -9.12 -6.13 -18.65
N VAL A 499 -8.93 -5.84 -17.37
CA VAL A 499 -9.15 -6.81 -16.27
C VAL A 499 -10.65 -7.04 -16.05
N THR A 500 -11.46 -6.00 -16.26
CA THR A 500 -12.92 -6.08 -16.29
C THR A 500 -13.44 -5.76 -17.70
N GLY A 501 -14.66 -6.21 -17.99
CA GLY A 501 -15.40 -5.82 -19.19
C GLY A 501 -16.85 -5.56 -18.85
N ARG A 502 -17.37 -4.38 -19.21
CA ARG A 502 -18.71 -3.92 -18.82
C ARG A 502 -18.90 -3.90 -17.30
N GLY A 503 -17.83 -3.61 -16.55
CA GLY A 503 -17.83 -3.55 -15.10
C GLY A 503 -17.85 -4.91 -14.38
N ALA A 504 -17.82 -6.03 -15.11
CA ALA A 504 -17.74 -7.38 -14.54
C ALA A 504 -16.32 -7.95 -14.71
N LEU A 505 -15.87 -8.78 -13.78
CA LEU A 505 -14.54 -9.39 -13.84
C LEU A 505 -14.46 -10.44 -14.96
N SER A 506 -13.45 -10.30 -15.83
CA SER A 506 -13.22 -11.25 -16.93
C SER A 506 -12.65 -12.58 -16.43
N THR A 507 -12.76 -13.63 -17.24
CA THR A 507 -12.24 -14.97 -16.91
C THR A 507 -10.71 -14.94 -16.73
N PHE A 508 -10.00 -14.20 -17.57
CA PHE A 508 -8.55 -14.03 -17.46
C PHE A 508 -8.15 -13.04 -16.35
N GLY A 509 -9.02 -12.08 -15.99
CA GLY A 509 -8.87 -11.25 -14.78
C GLY A 509 -9.00 -12.06 -13.48
N ARG A 510 -9.92 -13.04 -13.44
CA ARG A 510 -10.01 -14.03 -12.33
C ARG A 510 -8.73 -14.86 -12.21
N ALA A 511 -8.20 -15.35 -13.32
CA ALA A 511 -6.95 -16.11 -13.32
C ALA A 511 -5.79 -15.28 -12.75
N LEU A 512 -5.66 -14.00 -13.15
CA LEU A 512 -4.67 -13.07 -12.60
C LEU A 512 -4.79 -12.95 -11.06
N LEU A 513 -6.02 -12.78 -10.54
CA LEU A 513 -6.28 -12.63 -9.10
C LEU A 513 -5.94 -13.91 -8.30
N GLU A 514 -6.14 -15.07 -8.91
CA GLU A 514 -5.81 -16.40 -8.37
C GLU A 514 -4.33 -16.78 -8.56
N HIS A 515 -3.48 -15.87 -9.05
CA HIS A 515 -2.07 -16.13 -9.37
C HIS A 515 -1.86 -17.25 -10.41
N ARG A 516 -2.82 -17.44 -11.31
CA ARG A 516 -2.70 -18.31 -12.49
C ARG A 516 -2.33 -17.48 -13.71
N ASP A 517 -1.68 -18.12 -14.69
CA ASP A 517 -1.33 -17.48 -15.96
C ASP A 517 -2.60 -17.11 -16.75
N PRO A 518 -2.86 -15.81 -17.00
CA PRO A 518 -4.03 -15.38 -17.74
C PRO A 518 -3.87 -15.45 -19.26
N ALA A 519 -2.62 -15.55 -19.77
CA ALA A 519 -2.35 -15.50 -21.20
C ALA A 519 -3.08 -16.58 -22.03
N PRO A 520 -3.18 -17.86 -21.59
CA PRO A 520 -3.91 -18.90 -22.32
C PRO A 520 -5.42 -18.65 -22.44
N LEU A 521 -5.99 -17.87 -21.51
CA LEU A 521 -7.42 -17.52 -21.51
C LEU A 521 -7.69 -16.28 -22.37
N LEU A 522 -6.74 -15.34 -22.42
CA LEU A 522 -6.83 -14.13 -23.23
C LEU A 522 -6.49 -14.38 -24.71
N ALA A 523 -5.48 -15.20 -25.01
CA ALA A 523 -4.97 -15.41 -26.37
C ALA A 523 -6.06 -15.78 -27.41
N PRO A 524 -7.03 -16.68 -27.11
CA PRO A 524 -8.09 -17.03 -28.06
C PRO A 524 -9.11 -15.90 -28.32
N LEU A 525 -9.15 -14.87 -27.46
CA LEU A 525 -10.07 -13.74 -27.56
C LEU A 525 -9.49 -12.57 -28.35
N LEU A 526 -8.16 -12.55 -28.53
CA LEU A 526 -7.47 -11.52 -29.30
C LEU A 526 -7.49 -11.85 -30.79
N PRO A 527 -7.66 -10.84 -31.66
CA PRO A 527 -7.56 -11.05 -33.10
C PRO A 527 -6.15 -11.49 -33.50
N GLU A 528 -6.05 -12.47 -34.41
CA GLU A 528 -4.77 -12.92 -34.94
C GLU A 528 -4.05 -11.77 -35.67
N PRO A 529 -2.76 -11.52 -35.38
CA PRO A 529 -2.00 -10.52 -36.11
C PRO A 529 -1.92 -10.83 -37.61
N VAL A 530 -2.30 -9.87 -38.43
CA VAL A 530 -2.29 -9.97 -39.89
C VAL A 530 -1.00 -9.40 -40.47
N ASP A 531 -0.54 -10.03 -41.54
CA ASP A 531 0.62 -9.62 -42.34
C ASP A 531 0.20 -8.88 -43.61
N HIS A 532 -1.02 -8.33 -43.65
CA HIS A 532 -1.52 -7.66 -44.84
C HIS A 532 -2.50 -6.52 -44.55
N VAL A 533 -2.62 -5.61 -45.53
CA VAL A 533 -3.59 -4.51 -45.59
C VAL A 533 -4.42 -4.56 -46.87
N LEU A 534 -5.54 -3.83 -46.87
CA LEU A 534 -6.39 -3.60 -48.04
C LEU A 534 -6.15 -2.18 -48.55
N LEU A 535 -5.49 -2.04 -49.70
CA LEU A 535 -5.25 -0.74 -50.33
C LEU A 535 -6.48 -0.29 -51.14
N GLN A 536 -6.86 0.98 -50.97
CA GLN A 536 -8.01 1.61 -51.62
C GLN A 536 -7.57 2.75 -52.55
N ALA A 537 -8.43 3.09 -53.52
CA ALA A 537 -8.10 4.07 -54.57
C ALA A 537 -7.97 5.52 -54.08
N ASP A 538 -8.45 5.82 -52.88
CA ASP A 538 -8.44 7.13 -52.22
C ASP A 538 -7.19 7.37 -51.35
N LEU A 539 -6.11 6.62 -51.62
CA LEU A 539 -4.83 6.66 -50.90
C LEU A 539 -4.96 6.24 -49.43
N THR A 540 -5.84 5.29 -49.14
CA THR A 540 -5.96 4.69 -47.81
C THR A 540 -5.59 3.21 -47.81
N ALA A 541 -5.12 2.73 -46.66
CA ALA A 541 -4.90 1.33 -46.34
C ALA A 541 -5.77 0.95 -45.15
N VAL A 542 -6.52 -0.15 -45.25
CA VAL A 542 -7.31 -0.69 -44.13
C VAL A 542 -6.64 -1.95 -43.61
N ALA A 543 -6.22 -1.93 -42.35
CA ALA A 543 -5.73 -3.10 -41.63
C ALA A 543 -6.92 -3.82 -40.96
N PRO A 544 -7.28 -5.05 -41.38
CA PRO A 544 -8.45 -5.76 -40.85
C PRO A 544 -8.27 -6.31 -39.42
N GLY A 545 -7.07 -6.14 -38.85
CA GLY A 545 -6.69 -6.56 -37.51
C GLY A 545 -5.33 -5.95 -37.12
N PRO A 546 -4.77 -6.30 -35.95
CA PRO A 546 -3.46 -5.82 -35.53
C PRO A 546 -2.39 -6.31 -36.53
N LEU A 547 -1.51 -5.41 -36.95
CA LEU A 547 -0.46 -5.74 -37.91
C LEU A 547 0.70 -6.45 -37.22
N ARG A 548 1.32 -7.42 -37.90
CA ARG A 548 2.64 -7.92 -37.49
C ARG A 548 3.66 -6.79 -37.52
N ARG A 549 4.60 -6.79 -36.57
CA ARG A 549 5.61 -5.72 -36.36
C ARG A 549 6.27 -5.20 -37.64
N PRO A 550 6.89 -6.04 -38.51
CA PRO A 550 7.61 -5.52 -39.67
C PRO A 550 6.72 -4.69 -40.60
N LEU A 551 5.46 -5.12 -40.76
CA LEU A 551 4.46 -4.40 -41.55
C LEU A 551 4.00 -3.13 -40.83
N GLY A 552 3.71 -3.22 -39.53
CA GLY A 552 3.26 -2.09 -38.71
C GLY A 552 4.28 -0.96 -38.62
N ASP A 553 5.54 -1.27 -38.33
CA ASP A 553 6.62 -0.28 -38.20
C ASP A 553 6.86 0.46 -39.52
N THR A 554 6.88 -0.28 -40.64
CA THR A 554 7.03 0.33 -41.97
C THR A 554 5.82 1.20 -42.33
N LEU A 555 4.60 0.74 -42.06
CA LEU A 555 3.37 1.52 -42.29
C LEU A 555 3.30 2.79 -41.42
N ALA A 556 3.78 2.73 -40.18
CA ALA A 556 3.82 3.88 -39.27
C ALA A 556 4.72 5.01 -39.79
N VAL A 557 5.77 4.68 -40.53
CA VAL A 557 6.62 5.66 -41.22
C VAL A 557 5.96 6.12 -42.52
N LEU A 558 5.46 5.16 -43.32
CA LEU A 558 4.98 5.35 -44.70
C LEU A 558 3.59 6.00 -44.82
N ALA A 559 2.77 5.98 -43.78
CA ALA A 559 1.42 6.53 -43.78
C ALA A 559 1.08 7.22 -42.45
N ASP A 560 0.03 8.04 -42.45
CA ASP A 560 -0.52 8.66 -41.24
C ASP A 560 -1.77 7.88 -40.78
N VAL A 561 -1.95 7.66 -39.47
CA VAL A 561 -3.15 6.97 -38.96
C VAL A 561 -4.33 7.96 -38.95
N GLU A 562 -5.42 7.63 -39.65
CA GLU A 562 -6.61 8.47 -39.73
C GLU A 562 -7.69 8.06 -38.71
N SER A 563 -7.83 6.76 -38.45
CA SER A 563 -8.78 6.24 -37.47
C SER A 563 -8.26 4.96 -36.81
N LYS A 564 -8.47 4.89 -35.50
CA LYS A 564 -8.18 3.72 -34.65
C LYS A 564 -9.53 3.08 -34.27
N GLY A 565 -9.75 1.84 -34.69
CA GLY A 565 -11.00 1.11 -34.43
C GLY A 565 -10.83 -0.39 -34.68
N GLY A 566 -11.94 -1.12 -34.90
CA GLY A 566 -11.89 -2.55 -35.23
C GLY A 566 -11.11 -2.88 -36.52
N ALA A 567 -10.87 -1.87 -37.36
CA ALA A 567 -9.89 -1.89 -38.43
C ALA A 567 -9.16 -0.53 -38.44
N THR A 568 -7.82 -0.55 -38.45
CA THR A 568 -7.03 0.69 -38.49
C THR A 568 -6.96 1.22 -39.91
N VAL A 569 -7.28 2.50 -40.09
CA VAL A 569 -7.22 3.16 -41.40
C VAL A 569 -5.99 4.05 -41.46
N TYR A 570 -5.13 3.79 -42.43
CA TYR A 570 -3.92 4.55 -42.74
C TYR A 570 -4.16 5.39 -43.99
N ARG A 571 -3.63 6.61 -44.02
CA ARG A 571 -3.68 7.51 -45.16
C ARG A 571 -2.27 7.79 -45.66
N PHE A 572 -2.06 7.55 -46.95
CA PHE A 572 -0.82 7.92 -47.62
C PHE A 572 -0.89 9.37 -48.09
N THR A 573 0.04 10.18 -47.60
CA THR A 573 0.22 11.59 -47.95
C THR A 573 1.59 11.82 -48.58
N PRO A 574 1.80 12.89 -49.38
CA PRO A 574 3.13 13.25 -49.87
C PRO A 574 4.17 13.41 -48.75
N GLY A 575 3.75 13.88 -47.57
CA GLY A 575 4.60 14.02 -46.39
C GLY A 575 5.01 12.67 -45.80
N SER A 576 4.07 11.75 -45.62
CA SER A 576 4.34 10.40 -45.10
C SER A 576 5.26 9.57 -46.02
N VAL A 577 5.07 9.66 -47.34
CA VAL A 577 5.96 9.00 -48.32
C VAL A 577 7.35 9.61 -48.27
N ARG A 578 7.46 10.94 -48.18
CA ARG A 578 8.77 11.61 -48.04
C ARG A 578 9.48 11.16 -46.76
N ARG A 579 8.76 11.07 -45.65
CA ARG A 579 9.29 10.60 -44.36
C ARG A 579 9.88 9.19 -44.48
N ALA A 580 9.23 8.29 -45.21
CA ALA A 580 9.78 6.96 -45.48
C ALA A 580 11.05 7.00 -46.35
N LEU A 581 11.10 7.86 -47.38
CA LEU A 581 12.31 8.02 -48.18
C LEU A 581 13.46 8.66 -47.36
N ASP A 582 13.16 9.62 -46.48
CA ASP A 582 14.12 10.26 -45.58
C ASP A 582 14.67 9.27 -44.53
N ALA A 583 13.86 8.28 -44.13
CA ALA A 583 14.28 7.17 -43.28
C ALA A 583 15.12 6.09 -44.01
N GLY A 584 15.41 6.29 -45.30
CA GLY A 584 16.32 5.44 -46.08
C GLY A 584 15.64 4.37 -46.95
N HIS A 585 14.31 4.31 -47.03
CA HIS A 585 13.63 3.38 -47.94
C HIS A 585 13.70 3.86 -49.40
N ALA A 586 14.02 2.98 -50.35
CA ALA A 586 13.94 3.34 -51.77
C ALA A 586 12.51 3.17 -52.30
N ALA A 587 12.14 3.94 -53.33
CA ALA A 587 10.81 3.84 -53.96
C ALA A 587 10.49 2.41 -54.44
N ALA A 588 11.47 1.72 -55.01
CA ALA A 588 11.33 0.32 -55.44
C ALA A 588 11.01 -0.61 -54.26
N ASP A 589 11.63 -0.39 -53.09
CA ASP A 589 11.40 -1.17 -51.88
C ASP A 589 9.99 -0.90 -51.34
N LEU A 590 9.53 0.35 -51.36
CA LEU A 590 8.16 0.71 -50.96
C LEU A 590 7.11 0.05 -51.86
N HIS A 591 7.33 0.02 -53.18
CA HIS A 591 6.45 -0.69 -54.12
C HIS A 591 6.47 -2.20 -53.88
N ALA A 592 7.65 -2.79 -53.66
CA ALA A 592 7.79 -4.21 -53.36
C ALA A 592 7.07 -4.58 -52.05
N PHE A 593 7.28 -3.78 -51.01
CA PHE A 593 6.66 -3.93 -49.70
C PHE A 593 5.12 -3.87 -49.78
N LEU A 594 4.56 -2.84 -50.43
CA LEU A 594 3.11 -2.70 -50.59
C LEU A 594 2.53 -3.84 -51.44
N LYS A 595 3.27 -4.34 -52.43
CA LYS A 595 2.82 -5.47 -53.25
C LYS A 595 2.84 -6.79 -52.47
N GLU A 596 3.81 -6.98 -51.60
CA GLU A 596 3.92 -8.16 -50.74
C GLU A 596 2.82 -8.20 -49.66
N HIS A 597 2.57 -7.06 -49.02
CA HIS A 597 1.68 -6.96 -47.86
C HIS A 597 0.28 -6.45 -48.20
N SER A 598 -0.09 -6.32 -49.48
CA SER A 598 -1.47 -5.93 -49.87
C SER A 598 -2.25 -7.13 -50.40
N ARG A 599 -3.49 -7.30 -49.90
CA ARG A 599 -4.43 -8.28 -50.47
C ARG A 599 -5.20 -7.75 -51.68
N THR A 600 -5.15 -6.45 -51.93
CA THR A 600 -5.67 -5.82 -53.16
C THR A 600 -4.51 -5.38 -54.05
N PRO A 601 -4.68 -5.29 -55.38
CA PRO A 601 -3.65 -4.71 -56.25
C PRO A 601 -3.33 -3.28 -55.81
N VAL A 602 -2.05 -2.91 -55.84
CA VAL A 602 -1.61 -1.55 -55.50
C VAL A 602 -2.31 -0.54 -56.43
N PRO A 603 -3.13 0.38 -55.90
CA PRO A 603 -3.87 1.34 -56.72
C PRO A 603 -2.91 2.27 -57.48
N GLN A 604 -3.23 2.51 -58.74
CA GLN A 604 -2.44 3.39 -59.61
C GLN A 604 -2.19 4.80 -59.02
N PRO A 605 -3.15 5.45 -58.32
CA PRO A 605 -2.89 6.72 -57.64
C PRO A 605 -1.78 6.65 -56.58
N LEU A 606 -1.72 5.56 -55.81
CA LEU A 606 -0.70 5.37 -54.79
C LEU A 606 0.68 5.13 -55.43
N ALA A 607 0.73 4.34 -56.49
CA ALA A 607 1.96 4.12 -57.24
C ALA A 607 2.52 5.44 -57.81
N TYR A 608 1.64 6.28 -58.39
CA TYR A 608 2.03 7.60 -58.87
C TYR A 608 2.52 8.54 -57.76
N LEU A 609 1.86 8.53 -56.59
CA LEU A 609 2.29 9.34 -55.44
C LEU A 609 3.72 8.97 -55.02
N ILE A 610 4.03 7.68 -54.91
CA ILE A 610 5.37 7.20 -54.53
C ILE A 610 6.40 7.65 -55.56
N ASP A 611 6.14 7.42 -56.84
CA ASP A 611 7.08 7.79 -57.91
C ASP A 611 7.28 9.30 -58.02
N ASP A 612 6.23 10.10 -57.85
CA ASP A 612 6.30 11.56 -57.91
C ASP A 612 7.09 12.15 -56.74
N VAL A 613 6.87 11.65 -55.53
CA VAL A 613 7.65 12.07 -54.34
C VAL A 613 9.10 11.60 -54.47
N ALA A 614 9.34 10.37 -54.92
CA ALA A 614 10.68 9.82 -55.11
C ALA A 614 11.48 10.55 -56.19
N ARG A 615 10.85 10.95 -57.31
CA ARG A 615 11.50 11.80 -58.33
C ARG A 615 11.97 13.13 -57.73
N ARG A 616 11.15 13.73 -56.86
CA ARG A 616 11.47 15.00 -56.20
C ARG A 616 12.46 14.85 -55.03
N HIS A 617 12.54 13.66 -54.44
CA HIS A 617 13.46 13.31 -53.36
C HIS A 617 14.88 13.17 -53.90
N GLY A 618 15.85 13.84 -53.27
CA GLY A 618 17.26 13.78 -53.69
C GLY A 618 17.66 14.62 -54.93
N HIS A 619 16.77 15.44 -55.51
CA HIS A 619 17.16 16.43 -56.55
C HIS A 619 18.17 17.47 -56.04
N LEU A 620 18.04 17.85 -54.77
CA LEU A 620 19.06 18.58 -54.03
C LEU A 620 19.95 17.54 -53.35
N ARG A 621 21.21 17.44 -53.80
CA ARG A 621 22.18 16.49 -53.25
C ARG A 621 22.99 17.19 -52.17
N VAL A 622 22.73 16.82 -50.93
CA VAL A 622 23.57 17.18 -49.80
C VAL A 622 24.62 16.08 -49.69
N GLY A 623 25.89 16.40 -49.99
CA GLY A 623 26.99 15.51 -49.65
C GLY A 623 27.32 15.68 -48.18
N ALA A 624 27.60 14.59 -47.47
CA ALA A 624 28.20 14.70 -46.14
C ALA A 624 29.55 15.40 -46.31
N ALA A 625 29.68 16.57 -45.70
CA ALA A 625 30.95 17.10 -45.27
C ALA A 625 30.87 17.00 -43.76
N SER A 626 31.51 15.99 -43.18
CA SER A 626 31.50 15.79 -41.72
C SER A 626 32.04 17.04 -41.02
N SER A 627 32.93 17.78 -41.70
CA SER A 627 33.32 19.12 -41.32
C SER A 627 33.75 19.96 -42.53
N TYR A 628 33.90 21.26 -42.34
CA TYR A 628 34.42 22.16 -43.36
C TYR A 628 35.53 23.04 -42.79
N VAL A 629 36.45 23.47 -43.66
CA VAL A 629 37.45 24.49 -43.35
C VAL A 629 37.10 25.73 -44.15
N ARG A 630 36.88 26.84 -43.45
CA ARG A 630 36.76 28.17 -44.06
C ARG A 630 38.05 28.95 -43.79
N CYS A 631 38.63 29.52 -44.83
CA CYS A 631 39.81 30.38 -44.73
C CYS A 631 39.68 31.50 -45.75
N ASP A 632 39.95 32.74 -45.34
CA ASP A 632 39.85 33.91 -46.22
C ASP A 632 41.03 34.00 -47.23
N ASP A 633 42.04 33.13 -47.09
CA ASP A 633 43.19 33.00 -47.99
C ASP A 633 43.09 31.73 -48.86
N ASP A 634 42.81 31.94 -50.15
CA ASP A 634 42.68 30.91 -51.18
C ASP A 634 43.97 30.10 -51.39
N ALA A 635 45.13 30.75 -51.25
CA ALA A 635 46.44 30.13 -51.44
C ALA A 635 46.74 29.15 -50.31
N MET A 636 46.36 29.49 -49.07
CA MET A 636 46.51 28.62 -47.90
C MET A 636 45.69 27.32 -48.04
N LEU A 637 44.45 27.39 -48.54
CA LEU A 637 43.66 26.19 -48.80
C LEU A 637 44.23 25.34 -49.94
N GLY A 638 44.85 25.99 -50.93
CA GLY A 638 45.61 25.32 -51.98
C GLY A 638 46.82 24.55 -51.43
N GLU A 639 47.56 25.15 -50.50
CA GLU A 639 48.71 24.53 -49.83
C GLU A 639 48.28 23.31 -48.98
N ILE A 640 47.21 23.44 -48.19
CA ILE A 640 46.66 22.35 -47.37
C ILE A 640 46.24 21.16 -48.25
N LEU A 641 45.60 21.41 -49.40
CA LEU A 641 45.20 20.35 -50.34
C LEU A 641 46.40 19.67 -51.04
N ALA A 642 47.51 20.39 -51.22
CA ALA A 642 48.70 19.87 -51.89
C ALA A 642 49.65 19.13 -50.94
N ASP A 643 49.59 19.40 -49.63
CA ASP A 643 50.40 18.70 -48.63
C ASP A 643 49.96 17.23 -48.50
N LYS A 644 50.90 16.30 -48.74
CA LYS A 644 50.65 14.85 -48.66
C LYS A 644 50.16 14.40 -47.28
N ARG A 645 50.41 15.16 -46.22
CA ARG A 645 49.93 14.88 -44.86
C ARG A 645 48.41 15.05 -44.72
N SER A 646 47.75 15.81 -45.60
CA SER A 646 46.28 16.00 -45.58
C SER A 646 45.49 14.87 -46.25
N ALA A 647 46.16 13.90 -46.87
CA ALA A 647 45.51 12.79 -47.58
C ALA A 647 44.54 11.99 -46.70
N GLY A 648 44.86 11.84 -45.40
CA GLY A 648 44.01 11.19 -44.41
C GLY A 648 42.75 11.97 -44.03
N LEU A 649 42.70 13.27 -44.30
CA LEU A 649 41.56 14.16 -43.99
C LEU A 649 40.49 14.18 -45.10
N GLN A 650 40.81 13.60 -46.27
CA GLN A 650 39.94 13.50 -47.44
C GLN A 650 39.25 14.83 -47.80
N LEU A 651 40.07 15.87 -47.93
CA LEU A 651 39.61 17.21 -48.21
C LEU A 651 39.17 17.36 -49.68
N ARG A 652 38.05 18.06 -49.89
CA ARG A 652 37.49 18.38 -51.20
C ARG A 652 37.12 19.85 -51.26
N ARG A 653 37.56 20.56 -52.29
CA ARG A 653 37.22 21.99 -52.46
C ARG A 653 35.76 22.16 -52.87
N LEU A 654 35.02 23.00 -52.14
CA LEU A 654 33.64 23.36 -52.48
C LEU A 654 33.55 24.78 -53.04
N ALA A 655 34.41 25.68 -52.58
CA ALA A 655 34.52 27.07 -53.04
C ALA A 655 35.99 27.55 -52.90
N PRO A 656 36.37 28.72 -53.47
CA PRO A 656 37.71 29.29 -53.31
C PRO A 656 38.19 29.31 -51.85
N THR A 657 37.34 29.78 -50.93
CA THR A 657 37.62 29.93 -49.50
C THR A 657 37.08 28.81 -48.61
N VAL A 658 36.59 27.69 -49.19
CA VAL A 658 35.94 26.61 -48.43
C VAL A 658 36.36 25.21 -48.89
N LEU A 659 36.88 24.41 -47.96
CA LEU A 659 37.07 22.97 -48.12
C LEU A 659 36.02 22.19 -47.32
N ALA A 660 35.50 21.11 -47.88
CA ALA A 660 34.81 20.07 -47.13
C ALA A 660 35.78 18.95 -46.77
N ALA A 661 35.62 18.35 -45.60
CA ALA A 661 36.32 17.14 -45.19
C ALA A 661 35.31 16.02 -44.93
N GLN A 662 35.73 14.78 -45.18
CA GLN A 662 35.00 13.59 -44.70
C GLN A 662 35.37 13.22 -43.26
N ALA A 663 36.43 13.84 -42.73
CA ALA A 663 36.80 13.69 -41.33
C ALA A 663 35.85 14.47 -40.41
N GLU A 664 35.50 13.90 -39.26
CA GLU A 664 34.74 14.56 -38.20
C GLU A 664 35.43 15.85 -37.73
N PRO A 665 34.70 16.88 -37.26
CA PRO A 665 35.27 18.18 -36.89
C PRO A 665 36.48 18.07 -35.94
N THR A 666 36.43 17.17 -34.96
CA THR A 666 37.53 16.94 -34.01
C THR A 666 38.77 16.38 -34.68
N ALA A 667 38.61 15.36 -35.53
CA ALA A 667 39.72 14.74 -36.26
C ALA A 667 40.33 15.69 -37.30
N LEU A 668 39.51 16.52 -37.94
CA LEU A 668 39.96 17.57 -38.83
C LEU A 668 40.77 18.65 -38.10
N LEU A 669 40.29 19.11 -36.93
CA LEU A 669 40.99 20.07 -36.08
C LEU A 669 42.36 19.56 -35.64
N GLU A 670 42.45 18.30 -35.21
CA GLU A 670 43.70 17.66 -34.79
C GLU A 670 44.67 17.46 -35.96
N GLY A 671 44.19 16.99 -37.11
CA GLY A 671 45.03 16.77 -38.29
C GLY A 671 45.64 18.06 -38.84
N LEU A 672 44.85 19.14 -38.90
CA LEU A 672 45.34 20.46 -39.33
C LEU A 672 46.34 21.06 -38.32
N ARG A 673 46.15 20.85 -37.01
CA ARG A 673 47.14 21.24 -35.98
C ARG A 673 48.46 20.49 -36.12
N ALA A 674 48.40 19.19 -36.39
CA ALA A 674 49.58 18.37 -36.62
C ALA A 674 50.36 18.80 -37.88
N MET A 675 49.69 19.42 -38.85
CA MET A 675 50.31 19.99 -40.05
C MET A 675 50.94 21.38 -39.81
N GLY A 676 50.68 22.01 -38.66
CA GLY A 676 51.22 23.32 -38.27
C GLY A 676 50.21 24.48 -38.35
N TYR A 677 48.93 24.20 -38.64
CA TYR A 677 47.87 25.21 -38.74
C TYR A 677 47.11 25.38 -37.40
N ALA A 678 46.40 26.49 -37.22
CA ALA A 678 45.67 26.79 -35.97
C ALA A 678 44.14 26.96 -36.19
N PRO A 679 43.38 25.87 -36.43
CA PRO A 679 41.94 25.94 -36.70
C PRO A 679 41.09 25.98 -35.41
N ALA A 680 39.91 26.60 -35.52
CA ALA A 680 38.86 26.65 -34.50
C ALA A 680 37.59 25.92 -34.99
N ALA A 681 36.84 25.27 -34.09
CA ALA A 681 35.57 24.64 -34.43
C ALA A 681 34.56 25.71 -34.83
N GLU A 682 33.64 25.48 -35.78
CA GLU A 682 32.63 26.48 -36.16
C GLU A 682 31.22 25.97 -35.80
N SER A 683 30.31 26.86 -35.43
CA SER A 683 28.91 26.60 -35.09
C SER A 683 28.03 26.69 -36.32
N LEU A 684 26.80 26.20 -36.21
CA LEU A 684 25.81 26.30 -37.30
C LEU A 684 25.42 27.75 -37.65
N THR A 685 25.74 28.74 -36.80
CA THR A 685 25.53 30.17 -37.06
C THR A 685 26.79 30.89 -37.57
N GLY A 686 27.91 30.19 -37.71
CA GLY A 686 29.22 30.77 -38.03
C GLY A 686 30.05 31.21 -36.82
N ASP A 687 29.56 30.92 -35.61
CA ASP A 687 30.32 31.04 -34.33
C ASP A 687 31.14 29.76 -34.11
N VAL A 688 31.48 29.29 -32.91
CA VAL A 688 32.33 28.09 -32.70
C VAL A 688 31.57 27.03 -31.87
N LEU A 689 31.07 25.87 -32.42
CA LEU A 689 30.23 24.87 -31.68
C LEU A 689 30.33 23.35 -32.12
N VAL A 690 29.66 22.44 -31.37
CA VAL A 690 29.79 20.94 -31.26
C VAL A 690 28.43 20.17 -31.57
N ALA A 691 28.41 18.85 -31.96
CA ALA A 691 27.46 18.07 -32.85
C ALA A 691 26.22 17.21 -32.30
N ARG A 692 25.45 16.48 -33.19
CA ARG A 692 24.06 15.84 -33.11
C ARG A 692 23.95 14.28 -32.85
N ALA A 693 22.71 13.73 -32.65
CA ALA A 693 22.33 12.49 -31.87
C ALA A 693 21.51 11.32 -32.56
N ASP A 694 21.67 10.09 -32.04
CA ASP A 694 20.96 8.81 -32.33
C ASP A 694 19.78 8.49 -31.36
N ALA A 695 18.96 7.46 -31.65
CA ALA A 695 17.85 6.98 -30.79
C ALA A 695 18.37 6.49 -29.42
N HIS A 696 17.78 6.99 -28.34
CA HIS A 696 18.34 6.87 -26.99
C HIS A 696 17.60 5.81 -26.17
N ARG A 697 18.36 4.86 -25.60
CA ARG A 697 17.88 3.89 -24.62
C ARG A 697 18.55 4.19 -23.28
N THR A 698 17.84 3.92 -22.19
CA THR A 698 18.51 3.88 -20.89
C THR A 698 19.45 2.68 -20.82
N PRO A 699 20.46 2.67 -19.92
CA PRO A 699 21.06 1.43 -19.45
C PRO A 699 19.97 0.47 -18.91
N PRO A 700 20.24 -0.85 -18.79
CA PRO A 700 19.30 -1.78 -18.17
C PRO A 700 18.86 -1.30 -16.79
N ARG A 701 17.55 -1.18 -16.57
CA ARG A 701 16.94 -0.77 -15.30
C ARG A 701 15.91 -1.82 -14.86
N SER A 702 15.80 -2.03 -13.56
CA SER A 702 14.72 -2.82 -12.97
C SER A 702 13.47 -1.95 -12.78
N ALA A 703 12.30 -2.56 -12.91
CA ALA A 703 11.05 -1.96 -12.50
C ALA A 703 11.13 -1.48 -11.03
N PRO A 704 10.45 -0.38 -10.67
CA PRO A 704 10.40 0.10 -9.30
C PRO A 704 9.72 -0.92 -8.38
N VAL A 705 10.29 -1.14 -7.20
CA VAL A 705 9.71 -2.04 -6.20
C VAL A 705 8.54 -1.32 -5.49
N PRO A 706 7.34 -1.91 -5.42
CA PRO A 706 6.22 -1.34 -4.66
C PRO A 706 6.60 -1.05 -3.20
N VAL A 707 6.00 -0.01 -2.61
CA VAL A 707 6.25 0.43 -1.22
C VAL A 707 5.11 -0.04 -0.30
N PRO A 708 5.15 -1.26 0.26
CA PRO A 708 4.05 -1.81 1.05
C PRO A 708 3.83 -1.07 2.38
N ASP A 709 2.64 -1.22 2.95
CA ASP A 709 2.34 -0.64 4.27
C ASP A 709 2.84 -1.53 5.41
N GLY A 710 3.84 -1.04 6.14
CA GLY A 710 4.41 -1.76 7.27
C GLY A 710 5.29 -2.95 6.86
N PRO A 711 5.68 -3.78 7.85
CA PRO A 711 6.55 -4.91 7.57
C PRO A 711 5.84 -5.98 6.72
N PRO A 712 6.59 -6.76 5.93
CA PRO A 712 6.02 -7.81 5.09
C PRO A 712 5.20 -8.79 5.92
N VAL A 713 4.18 -9.39 5.30
CA VAL A 713 3.42 -10.48 5.93
C VAL A 713 4.40 -11.62 6.20
N PRO A 714 4.53 -12.07 7.47
CA PRO A 714 5.48 -13.12 7.81
C PRO A 714 5.01 -14.45 7.23
N ASP A 715 5.94 -15.22 6.69
CA ASP A 715 5.67 -16.59 6.23
C ASP A 715 5.53 -17.57 7.41
N GLU A 716 5.02 -18.78 7.14
CA GLU A 716 4.84 -19.80 8.19
C GLU A 716 6.16 -20.17 8.87
N THR A 717 7.27 -20.12 8.14
CA THR A 717 8.61 -20.43 8.65
C THR A 717 9.04 -19.42 9.70
N LEU A 718 8.93 -18.13 9.41
CA LEU A 718 9.24 -17.04 10.34
C LEU A 718 8.29 -17.05 11.53
N LEU A 719 6.99 -17.27 11.31
CA LEU A 719 6.01 -17.37 12.39
C LEU A 719 6.34 -18.52 13.35
N GLY A 720 6.63 -19.72 12.83
CA GLY A 720 7.02 -20.86 13.64
C GLY A 720 8.32 -20.65 14.41
N ALA A 721 9.31 -19.99 13.80
CA ALA A 721 10.55 -19.62 14.48
C ALA A 721 10.32 -18.58 15.60
N ALA A 722 9.53 -17.55 15.33
CA ALA A 722 9.20 -16.51 16.29
C ALA A 722 8.42 -17.06 17.50
N VAL A 723 7.42 -17.92 17.27
CA VAL A 723 6.65 -18.54 18.37
C VAL A 723 7.57 -19.40 19.25
N ARG A 724 8.45 -20.21 18.65
CA ARG A 724 9.43 -21.00 19.41
C ARG A 724 10.36 -20.11 20.25
N ALA A 725 10.88 -19.03 19.67
CA ALA A 725 11.74 -18.09 20.39
C ALA A 725 11.00 -17.45 21.59
N ILE A 726 9.78 -16.97 21.38
CA ILE A 726 8.93 -16.38 22.42
C ILE A 726 8.64 -17.39 23.54
N ARG A 727 8.35 -18.64 23.20
CA ARG A 727 8.08 -19.71 24.18
C ARG A 727 9.33 -20.09 24.97
N ALA A 728 10.46 -20.23 24.29
CA ALA A 728 11.73 -20.55 24.93
C ALA A 728 12.12 -19.47 25.93
N GLY A 729 12.05 -18.19 25.55
CA GLY A 729 12.35 -17.09 26.46
C GLY A 729 11.31 -16.93 27.57
N ASP A 730 10.03 -17.21 27.31
CA ASP A 730 9.00 -17.19 28.37
C ASP A 730 9.20 -18.32 29.39
N LEU A 731 9.58 -19.52 28.94
CA LEU A 731 9.95 -20.64 29.81
C LEU A 731 11.19 -20.29 30.63
N ALA A 732 12.22 -19.69 30.01
CA ALA A 732 13.42 -19.23 30.71
C ALA A 732 13.13 -18.14 31.75
N ALA A 733 12.22 -17.21 31.44
CA ALA A 733 11.84 -16.11 32.33
C ALA A 733 10.94 -16.56 33.50
N THR A 734 10.16 -17.64 33.34
CA THR A 734 9.19 -18.13 34.33
C THR A 734 9.61 -19.39 35.08
N ALA A 735 10.67 -20.08 34.64
CA ALA A 735 11.20 -21.24 35.34
C ALA A 735 11.62 -20.88 36.78
N VAL A 736 10.99 -21.56 37.75
CA VAL A 736 11.37 -21.46 39.16
C VAL A 736 12.78 -22.02 39.30
N ARG A 737 13.75 -21.16 39.63
CA ARG A 737 15.12 -21.60 39.94
C ARG A 737 15.06 -22.63 41.06
N LYS A 738 15.38 -23.89 40.73
CA LYS A 738 15.64 -24.92 41.71
C LYS A 738 16.97 -24.56 42.38
N GLU A 739 16.92 -24.10 43.62
CA GLU A 739 18.14 -23.93 44.41
C GLU A 739 18.89 -25.28 44.45
N PRO A 740 20.16 -25.34 44.03
CA PRO A 740 20.95 -26.54 44.22
C PRO A 740 21.13 -26.76 45.73
N ALA A 741 20.75 -27.93 46.20
CA ALA A 741 21.09 -28.37 47.54
C ALA A 741 22.63 -28.43 47.66
N SER A 742 23.14 -27.68 48.64
CA SER A 742 24.50 -27.67 49.19
C SER A 742 25.65 -27.34 48.24
N ALA A 743 25.90 -26.04 48.06
CA ALA A 743 27.13 -25.39 48.54
C ALA A 743 26.84 -23.89 48.63
N ALA A 744 27.19 -23.25 49.74
CA ALA A 744 26.84 -21.87 50.03
C ALA A 744 27.33 -20.90 48.93
N VAL A 745 26.40 -20.39 48.12
CA VAL A 745 26.61 -19.22 47.27
C VAL A 745 25.43 -18.28 47.47
N VAL A 746 25.72 -17.05 47.91
CA VAL A 746 24.75 -15.99 48.17
C VAL A 746 24.26 -15.41 46.83
N PRO A 747 22.94 -15.25 46.60
CA PRO A 747 22.44 -14.65 45.36
C PRO A 747 22.86 -13.19 45.24
N GLY A 748 23.59 -12.86 44.16
CA GLY A 748 23.98 -11.48 43.82
C GLY A 748 25.48 -11.22 43.74
N GLU A 749 26.35 -12.16 44.16
CA GLU A 749 27.79 -12.03 43.90
C GLU A 749 28.17 -12.58 42.52
N LEU A 750 29.11 -11.89 41.87
CA LEU A 750 29.76 -12.34 40.64
C LEU A 750 30.35 -13.75 40.86
N PRO A 751 30.28 -14.66 39.88
CA PRO A 751 31.02 -15.91 39.95
C PRO A 751 32.48 -15.57 40.15
N ARG A 752 33.18 -16.27 41.05
CA ARG A 752 34.63 -16.17 41.22
C ARG A 752 35.23 -17.52 40.90
N THR A 753 35.57 -17.74 39.64
CA THR A 753 36.36 -18.90 39.21
C THR A 753 37.82 -18.49 39.03
N SER A 754 38.74 -19.44 39.21
CA SER A 754 40.15 -19.14 38.95
C SER A 754 40.38 -18.86 37.46
N ALA A 755 41.40 -18.08 37.09
CA ALA A 755 41.64 -17.74 35.67
C ALA A 755 41.85 -18.98 34.78
N ALA A 756 42.44 -20.05 35.33
CA ALA A 756 42.62 -21.32 34.63
C ALA A 756 41.29 -22.05 34.38
N GLU A 757 40.41 -22.04 35.37
CA GLU A 757 39.07 -22.65 35.30
C GLU A 757 38.13 -21.86 34.38
N THR A 758 38.22 -20.53 34.40
CA THR A 758 37.49 -19.66 33.46
C THR A 758 37.87 -19.95 32.02
N LEU A 759 39.18 -20.03 31.74
CA LEU A 759 39.66 -20.34 30.41
C LEU A 759 39.22 -21.74 29.95
N ALA A 760 39.36 -22.74 30.81
CA ALA A 760 39.00 -24.12 30.49
C ALA A 760 37.50 -24.26 30.17
N THR A 761 36.63 -23.64 30.98
CA THR A 761 35.17 -23.70 30.79
C THR A 761 34.73 -22.96 29.53
N VAL A 762 35.28 -21.78 29.26
CA VAL A 762 34.94 -21.00 28.05
C VAL A 762 35.48 -21.67 26.78
N GLN A 763 36.65 -22.34 26.85
CA GLN A 763 37.17 -23.14 25.74
C GLN A 763 36.35 -24.40 25.49
N ALA A 764 35.92 -25.10 26.55
CA ALA A 764 35.03 -26.25 26.43
C ALA A 764 33.70 -25.84 25.77
N ALA A 765 33.09 -24.75 26.25
CA ALA A 765 31.87 -24.19 25.68
C ALA A 765 32.02 -23.72 24.22
N ALA A 766 33.18 -23.18 23.84
CA ALA A 766 33.45 -22.83 22.44
C ALA A 766 33.56 -24.06 21.52
N LEU A 767 33.98 -25.21 22.06
CA LEU A 767 34.06 -26.47 21.32
C LEU A 767 32.70 -27.18 21.21
N THR A 768 31.86 -27.08 22.25
CA THR A 768 30.54 -27.71 22.29
C THR A 768 29.42 -26.83 21.73
N GLY A 769 29.66 -25.52 21.62
CA GLY A 769 28.64 -24.53 21.26
C GLY A 769 27.67 -24.20 22.40
N SER A 770 27.95 -24.66 23.62
CA SER A 770 27.09 -24.44 24.80
C SER A 770 27.18 -23.00 25.29
N ALA A 771 26.06 -22.45 25.77
CA ALA A 771 26.05 -21.13 26.38
C ALA A 771 26.67 -21.15 27.78
N VAL A 772 27.42 -20.10 28.12
CA VAL A 772 28.00 -19.93 29.45
C VAL A 772 27.59 -18.59 30.04
N TRP A 773 27.41 -18.59 31.35
CA TRP A 773 27.18 -17.39 32.13
C TRP A 773 28.51 -16.84 32.64
N ILE A 774 28.81 -15.57 32.39
CA ILE A 774 30.03 -14.91 32.83
C ILE A 774 29.72 -13.69 33.71
N GLY A 775 30.55 -13.48 34.74
CA GLY A 775 30.70 -12.18 35.38
C GLY A 775 31.78 -11.38 34.66
N TYR A 776 31.51 -10.14 34.25
CA TYR A 776 32.44 -9.31 33.48
C TYR A 776 32.54 -7.90 34.04
N VAL A 777 33.77 -7.40 34.18
CA VAL A 777 34.04 -6.02 34.61
C VAL A 777 34.51 -5.20 33.41
N ASN A 778 33.77 -4.13 33.08
CA ASN A 778 34.09 -3.25 31.95
C ASN A 778 35.33 -2.38 32.24
N ALA A 779 35.81 -1.64 31.22
CA ALA A 779 36.97 -0.75 31.36
C ALA A 779 36.78 0.32 32.46
N ASP A 780 35.53 0.72 32.71
CA ASP A 780 35.15 1.72 33.72
C ASP A 780 34.98 1.12 35.13
N GLY A 781 35.32 -0.16 35.33
CA GLY A 781 35.22 -0.85 36.63
C GLY A 781 33.81 -1.31 37.02
N ALA A 782 32.80 -1.07 36.18
CA ALA A 782 31.43 -1.55 36.40
C ALA A 782 31.33 -3.05 36.13
N ALA A 783 30.88 -3.81 37.13
CA ALA A 783 30.63 -5.24 37.02
C ALA A 783 29.24 -5.52 36.46
N SER A 784 29.14 -6.49 35.56
CA SER A 784 27.89 -6.94 34.93
C SER A 784 27.90 -8.45 34.75
N GLN A 785 26.71 -9.04 34.63
CA GLN A 785 26.54 -10.47 34.34
C GLN A 785 26.06 -10.60 32.90
N ARG A 786 26.59 -11.59 32.17
CA ARG A 786 26.31 -11.83 30.75
C ARG A 786 26.11 -13.31 30.49
N VAL A 787 25.25 -13.64 29.54
CA VAL A 787 25.15 -14.99 28.97
C VAL A 787 25.73 -14.92 27.58
N ILE A 788 26.80 -15.66 27.33
CA ILE A 788 27.46 -15.68 26.04
C ILE A 788 27.51 -17.10 25.48
N ALA A 789 27.30 -17.26 24.18
CA ALA A 789 27.65 -18.47 23.45
C ALA A 789 29.04 -18.27 22.82
N PRO A 790 30.11 -18.83 23.40
CA PRO A 790 31.47 -18.61 22.92
C PRO A 790 31.64 -19.22 21.53
N VAL A 791 32.19 -18.46 20.60
CA VAL A 791 32.48 -18.93 19.23
C VAL A 791 33.98 -19.18 19.06
N ARG A 792 34.82 -18.35 19.69
CA ARG A 792 36.28 -18.44 19.56
C ARG A 792 36.99 -17.91 20.79
N VAL A 793 38.05 -18.59 21.22
CA VAL A 793 38.91 -18.18 22.35
C VAL A 793 40.37 -18.12 21.89
N GLU A 794 40.90 -16.92 21.65
CA GLU A 794 42.27 -16.71 21.18
C GLU A 794 42.87 -15.41 21.75
N GLY A 795 44.20 -15.40 21.94
CA GLY A 795 44.92 -14.17 22.32
C GLY A 795 44.52 -13.53 23.65
N GLY A 796 43.90 -14.29 24.57
CA GLY A 796 43.41 -13.76 25.86
C GLY A 796 42.01 -13.12 25.78
N PHE A 797 41.29 -13.33 24.69
CA PHE A 797 39.91 -12.89 24.50
C PHE A 797 38.98 -14.06 24.18
N VAL A 798 37.71 -13.90 24.53
CA VAL A 798 36.61 -14.75 24.04
C VAL A 798 35.68 -13.89 23.19
N THR A 799 35.44 -14.32 21.97
CA THR A 799 34.38 -13.76 21.11
C THR A 799 33.21 -14.71 21.11
N GLY A 800 32.02 -14.19 21.40
CA GLY A 800 30.79 -14.97 21.47
C GLY A 800 29.57 -14.11 21.23
N TYR A 801 28.44 -14.76 20.96
CA TYR A 801 27.15 -14.09 20.89
C TYR A 801 26.68 -13.76 22.31
N ASP A 802 26.48 -12.48 22.63
CA ASP A 802 25.97 -12.05 23.94
C ASP A 802 24.45 -12.02 23.90
N HIS A 803 23.80 -13.02 24.49
CA HIS A 803 22.35 -13.11 24.58
C HIS A 803 21.72 -11.97 25.41
N THR A 804 22.52 -11.27 26.23
CA THR A 804 22.06 -10.12 27.03
C THR A 804 22.07 -8.82 26.22
N ALA A 805 22.95 -8.70 25.20
CA ALA A 805 23.08 -7.52 24.34
C ALA A 805 22.56 -7.74 22.91
N ASP A 806 22.24 -8.97 22.55
CA ASP A 806 21.78 -9.41 21.23
C ASP A 806 22.77 -9.06 20.09
N GLU A 807 24.07 -9.14 20.36
CA GLU A 807 25.12 -8.92 19.37
C GLU A 807 26.39 -9.74 19.66
N VAL A 808 27.24 -9.92 18.64
CA VAL A 808 28.53 -10.59 18.79
C VAL A 808 29.53 -9.63 19.44
N ARG A 809 30.06 -10.02 20.60
CA ARG A 809 31.02 -9.21 21.36
C ARG A 809 32.27 -10.00 21.71
N THR A 810 33.35 -9.27 21.91
CA THR A 810 34.64 -9.79 22.36
C THR A 810 34.92 -9.33 23.78
N TYR A 811 35.15 -10.28 24.68
CA TYR A 811 35.44 -10.06 26.09
C TYR A 811 36.89 -10.43 26.40
N ALA A 812 37.57 -9.59 27.17
CA ALA A 812 38.91 -9.93 27.66
C ALA A 812 38.81 -10.93 28.82
N LEU A 813 39.47 -12.09 28.70
CA LEU A 813 39.38 -13.17 29.70
C LEU A 813 39.83 -12.73 31.10
N HIS A 814 40.82 -11.85 31.21
CA HIS A 814 41.30 -11.31 32.49
C HIS A 814 40.31 -10.37 33.18
N ARG A 815 39.23 -9.97 32.50
CA ARG A 815 38.12 -9.17 33.05
C ARG A 815 36.88 -9.99 33.35
N ILE A 816 36.92 -11.29 33.04
CA ILE A 816 35.89 -12.23 33.44
C ILE A 816 36.18 -12.62 34.89
N THR A 817 35.31 -12.21 35.79
CA THR A 817 35.43 -12.49 37.23
C THR A 817 35.07 -13.92 37.56
N GLY A 818 34.21 -14.55 36.76
CA GLY A 818 34.04 -15.99 36.74
C GLY A 818 33.04 -16.49 35.70
N VAL A 819 32.92 -17.81 35.58
CA VAL A 819 32.07 -18.48 34.59
C VAL A 819 31.32 -19.67 35.19
N ALA A 820 30.12 -19.94 34.67
CA ALA A 820 29.35 -21.14 34.95
C ALA A 820 28.70 -21.67 33.67
N GLU A 821 28.71 -22.98 33.47
CA GLU A 821 27.98 -23.63 32.36
C GLU A 821 26.46 -23.55 32.60
N LEU A 822 25.72 -23.25 31.54
CA LEU A 822 24.27 -23.42 31.53
C LEU A 822 23.98 -24.87 31.12
N ALA A 823 23.14 -25.56 31.87
CA ALA A 823 22.81 -26.96 31.56
C ALA A 823 22.15 -27.07 30.17
N ASP A 824 22.61 -28.01 29.34
CA ASP A 824 22.29 -28.17 27.92
C ASP A 824 20.79 -28.46 27.57
N ASP A 825 19.88 -28.50 28.55
CA ASP A 825 18.43 -28.64 28.32
C ASP A 825 17.68 -27.29 28.21
N GLN A 826 18.40 -26.18 28.00
CA GLN A 826 17.83 -24.83 27.84
C GLN A 826 18.50 -24.00 26.73
N VAL A 827 18.50 -24.52 25.49
CA VAL A 827 18.71 -23.72 24.26
C VAL A 827 17.62 -24.02 23.25
#